data_AF-A0A7C7X6I2-F1
#
_entry.id   AF-A0A7C7X6I2-F1
#
_cell.length_a   1.000
_cell.length_b   1.000
_cell.length_c   1.000
_cell.angle_alpha   90.00
_cell.angle_beta   90.00
_cell.angle_gamma   90.00
#
_symmetry.space_group_name_H-M   'P 1'
#
loop_
_entity.id
_entity.type
_entity.pdbx_description
1 polymer ?
#
loop_
_entity_poly.entity_id
_entity_poly.type
_entity_poly.pdbx_seq_one_letter_code
_entity_poly.pdbx_strand_id
1 'polypeptide(L)'
;MRRMIFQRSQSESRCLASNLALWFVFLSSVPPAINAESGQITRLPATRTFVPSNVTLEIDSRWAAGNGYRPVRCTVSNWPAGPATTDRTFQIVLEPRTGQYRHYQPIVQGYVELARGQRSAQIELYCPQSYWWNSVQVQMFEGSKELREMRSSAAGVMAGMVSGQSPWSEAVPSLLFVSSHAGRSNVQLAGKTDFPKWDRLVTSVPGYPSHVVSQDQYRVAADDLAVHTVIASQARSALVEPHRLPDRWLGLSTVDFIFISASDLAMLSKRHPRKIEALKQWVEVGGNLCIEDVGNAFELIRQIENELDLTSSGTHAGVWTPLPRKACEPLFRQSLKLNSTGYRIPAYRKADPNLIAPRVQPLAMGRVFIIADGAQWSDPSFAPWIFNSLPENRWAWYKRNGMTLNRQYNDFWNWSIRGIGRPPIFLFLTVITVFAAFIGPINFIAMKRWNRHYLLLVTVPVISLVTTVSLFGYGFIKDGVGTTVRRRAYVHLDQASGRMQSWSRQTYYASMAPYRGLQFPLTAAVYPILLESGSGRQSPNPHLLQWTGSQRLRRGYIASRTLSQYLVVQPTKSTAANLSIAVSDEKLSVRNELGGSITHLLVCDEQGQLHSGHKLAVGETATLKPTDGEDIATIMREALIESFTSEIDPGLVRRTRRYWYGYQVDENLPEPDDVTSLMEHAIADVRGGVIKTLRPRTYVAIMSSSSLVSMGVAKAKDRDSVIVVRGRW
;
A
#
# COMPACT_ATOMS: atom_id res chain seq x y z
N MET A 1 -66.44 42.77 -27.34
CA MET A 1 -65.87 41.48 -27.81
C MET A 1 -64.41 41.52 -28.30
N ARG A 2 -63.77 42.67 -28.52
CA ARG A 2 -62.35 42.73 -28.95
C ARG A 2 -61.29 42.68 -27.83
N ARG A 3 -61.67 42.73 -26.55
CA ARG A 3 -60.72 42.60 -25.40
C ARG A 3 -60.50 41.17 -24.90
N MET A 4 -61.37 40.21 -25.23
CA MET A 4 -61.21 38.80 -24.79
C MET A 4 -60.30 37.96 -25.69
N ILE A 5 -60.05 38.36 -26.92
CA ILE A 5 -59.21 37.59 -27.87
C ILE A 5 -57.71 37.84 -27.63
N PHE A 6 -57.35 39.03 -27.11
CA PHE A 6 -55.94 39.38 -26.86
C PHE A 6 -55.37 38.78 -25.57
N GLN A 7 -56.22 38.45 -24.58
CA GLN A 7 -55.77 37.80 -23.34
C GLN A 7 -55.54 36.28 -23.51
N ARG A 8 -56.22 35.63 -24.47
CA ARG A 8 -56.06 34.18 -24.72
C ARG A 8 -54.76 33.86 -25.48
N SER A 9 -54.35 34.76 -26.39
CA SER A 9 -53.08 34.63 -27.13
C SER A 9 -51.84 34.81 -26.23
N GLN A 10 -51.89 35.68 -25.21
CA GLN A 10 -50.79 35.86 -24.26
C GLN A 10 -50.66 34.72 -23.24
N SER A 11 -51.74 34.01 -22.90
CA SER A 11 -51.64 32.85 -22.00
C SER A 11 -51.06 31.62 -22.71
N GLU A 12 -51.40 31.39 -23.98
CA GLU A 12 -50.88 30.24 -24.74
C GLU A 12 -49.40 30.41 -25.11
N SER A 13 -48.96 31.63 -25.44
CA SER A 13 -47.53 31.92 -25.70
C SER A 13 -46.67 31.89 -24.44
N ARG A 14 -47.21 32.28 -23.27
CA ARG A 14 -46.52 32.08 -21.98
C ARG A 14 -46.46 30.62 -21.55
N CYS A 15 -47.48 29.83 -21.84
CA CYS A 15 -47.49 28.39 -21.52
C CYS A 15 -46.55 27.58 -22.43
N LEU A 16 -46.45 27.95 -23.72
CA LEU A 16 -45.47 27.39 -24.65
C LEU A 16 -44.03 27.82 -24.32
N ALA A 17 -43.81 29.08 -23.93
CA ALA A 17 -42.48 29.54 -23.50
C ALA A 17 -42.06 28.94 -22.15
N SER A 18 -42.99 28.75 -21.20
CA SER A 18 -42.71 28.07 -19.93
C SER A 18 -42.51 26.57 -20.12
N ASN A 19 -43.22 25.93 -21.04
CA ASN A 19 -43.00 24.51 -21.37
C ASN A 19 -41.72 24.31 -22.19
N LEU A 20 -41.34 25.23 -23.09
CA LEU A 20 -40.04 25.20 -23.77
C LEU A 20 -38.88 25.51 -22.81
N ALA A 21 -39.06 26.39 -21.83
CA ALA A 21 -38.06 26.64 -20.79
C ALA A 21 -37.95 25.45 -19.81
N LEU A 22 -39.06 24.79 -19.45
CA LEU A 22 -39.04 23.54 -18.69
C LEU A 22 -38.43 22.39 -19.49
N TRP A 23 -38.69 22.30 -20.79
CA TRP A 23 -38.03 21.33 -21.68
C TRP A 23 -36.54 21.64 -21.86
N PHE A 24 -36.11 22.90 -21.97
CA PHE A 24 -34.69 23.26 -22.01
C PHE A 24 -33.98 23.09 -20.66
N VAL A 25 -34.67 23.26 -19.53
CA VAL A 25 -34.14 22.96 -18.19
C VAL A 25 -34.06 21.45 -17.95
N PHE A 26 -34.97 20.64 -18.51
CA PHE A 26 -34.86 19.17 -18.51
C PHE A 26 -33.87 18.60 -19.54
N LEU A 27 -33.64 19.28 -20.68
CA LEU A 27 -32.63 18.88 -21.68
C LEU A 27 -31.21 19.39 -21.37
N SER A 28 -31.03 20.29 -20.41
CA SER A 28 -29.71 20.75 -19.95
C SER A 28 -29.25 20.07 -18.65
N SER A 29 -30.14 19.37 -17.95
CA SER A 29 -29.74 18.40 -16.93
C SER A 29 -29.56 17.02 -17.57
N VAL A 30 -28.46 16.82 -18.29
CA VAL A 30 -27.92 15.46 -18.40
C VAL A 30 -27.77 14.99 -16.96
N PRO A 31 -28.47 13.95 -16.49
CA PRO A 31 -28.24 13.44 -15.15
C PRO A 31 -26.74 13.19 -15.04
N PRO A 32 -26.05 13.75 -14.03
CA PRO A 32 -24.60 13.58 -13.94
C PRO A 32 -24.33 12.09 -14.05
N ALA A 33 -23.47 11.70 -15.00
CA ALA A 33 -23.09 10.31 -15.15
C ALA A 33 -22.73 9.79 -13.75
N ILE A 34 -23.45 8.77 -13.29
CA ILE A 34 -23.20 8.17 -11.98
C ILE A 34 -21.85 7.46 -12.14
N ASN A 35 -20.79 8.12 -11.69
CA ASN A 35 -19.45 7.57 -11.77
C ASN A 35 -19.33 6.48 -10.71
N ALA A 36 -19.04 5.26 -11.14
CA ALA A 36 -18.83 4.10 -10.27
C ALA A 36 -17.46 4.11 -9.56
N GLU A 37 -16.92 5.30 -9.28
CA GLU A 37 -15.61 5.52 -8.65
C GLU A 37 -15.78 6.57 -7.54
N SER A 38 -15.15 6.35 -6.37
CA SER A 38 -15.01 7.40 -5.36
C SER A 38 -14.15 8.53 -5.89
N GLY A 39 -14.46 9.80 -5.59
CA GLY A 39 -13.67 10.98 -5.97
C GLY A 39 -14.36 11.86 -7.01
N GLN A 40 -13.67 12.89 -7.51
CA GLN A 40 -14.21 13.81 -8.52
C GLN A 40 -13.12 14.27 -9.52
N ILE A 41 -13.58 14.73 -10.69
CA ILE A 41 -12.78 15.52 -11.61
C ILE A 41 -13.01 17.00 -11.28
N THR A 42 -11.94 17.77 -11.14
CA THR A 42 -12.03 19.22 -10.94
C THR A 42 -11.09 19.97 -11.85
N ARG A 43 -11.54 21.13 -12.32
CA ARG A 43 -10.76 22.02 -13.19
C ARG A 43 -10.47 23.34 -12.48
N LEU A 44 -9.23 23.79 -12.56
CA LEU A 44 -8.75 25.06 -12.01
C LEU A 44 -8.18 25.94 -13.13
N PRO A 45 -8.39 27.28 -13.08
CA PRO A 45 -9.23 27.99 -12.11
C PRO A 45 -10.72 27.63 -12.26
N ALA A 46 -11.47 27.71 -11.15
CA ALA A 46 -12.90 27.40 -11.14
C ALA A 46 -13.72 28.39 -12.01
N THR A 47 -13.24 29.62 -12.16
CA THR A 47 -13.81 30.68 -13.01
C THR A 47 -12.90 30.95 -14.23
N ARG A 48 -13.49 31.00 -15.43
CA ARG A 48 -12.73 31.04 -16.71
C ARG A 48 -12.51 32.45 -17.30
N THR A 49 -12.87 33.50 -16.58
CA THR A 49 -12.89 34.87 -17.13
C THR A 49 -11.51 35.52 -17.23
N PHE A 50 -10.55 35.14 -16.38
CA PHE A 50 -9.17 35.64 -16.46
C PHE A 50 -8.18 34.59 -15.94
N VAL A 51 -7.23 34.18 -16.79
CA VAL A 51 -6.25 33.12 -16.49
C VAL A 51 -4.84 33.62 -16.85
N PRO A 52 -4.18 34.38 -15.97
CA PRO A 52 -2.94 35.08 -16.31
C PRO A 52 -1.75 34.15 -16.62
N SER A 53 -1.77 32.91 -16.13
CA SER A 53 -0.75 31.90 -16.45
C SER A 53 -0.94 31.23 -17.80
N ASN A 54 -2.04 31.50 -18.53
CA ASN A 54 -2.36 30.87 -19.81
C ASN A 54 -2.37 29.32 -19.76
N VAL A 55 -2.72 28.73 -18.62
CA VAL A 55 -2.87 27.28 -18.46
C VAL A 55 -4.11 26.97 -17.65
N THR A 56 -4.58 25.73 -17.70
CA THR A 56 -5.62 25.17 -16.83
C THR A 56 -5.12 23.86 -16.26
N LEU A 57 -5.60 23.52 -15.07
CA LEU A 57 -5.25 22.28 -14.38
C LEU A 57 -6.52 21.45 -14.17
N GLU A 58 -6.57 20.26 -14.75
CA GLU A 58 -7.59 19.25 -14.45
C GLU A 58 -7.01 18.20 -13.50
N ILE A 59 -7.76 17.85 -12.45
CA ILE A 59 -7.39 16.87 -11.44
C ILE A 59 -8.47 15.80 -11.42
N ASP A 60 -8.14 14.60 -11.85
CA ASP A 60 -8.98 13.41 -11.72
C ASP A 60 -8.51 12.62 -10.49
N SER A 61 -9.30 12.70 -9.42
CA SER A 61 -9.06 11.98 -8.17
C SER A 61 -9.85 10.68 -8.08
N ARG A 62 -10.59 10.29 -9.14
CA ARG A 62 -11.51 9.15 -9.10
C ARG A 62 -10.74 7.82 -9.04
N TRP A 63 -11.01 7.02 -8.01
CA TRP A 63 -10.41 5.70 -7.79
C TRP A 63 -11.06 4.95 -6.61
N ALA A 64 -10.85 3.64 -6.50
CA ALA A 64 -11.22 2.85 -5.32
C ALA A 64 -10.44 3.33 -4.08
N ALA A 65 -11.17 3.65 -3.01
CA ALA A 65 -10.56 4.06 -1.75
C ALA A 65 -10.03 2.84 -0.97
N GLY A 66 -8.84 2.97 -0.40
CA GLY A 66 -8.23 1.90 0.38
C GLY A 66 -6.89 2.33 0.99
N ASN A 67 -6.31 1.48 1.84
CA ASN A 67 -4.96 1.70 2.34
C ASN A 67 -3.97 1.39 1.21
N GLY A 68 -3.19 2.37 0.77
CA GLY A 68 -2.34 2.20 -0.42
C GLY A 68 -1.88 3.52 -1.00
N TYR A 69 -1.59 3.53 -2.29
CA TYR A 69 -1.30 4.72 -3.09
C TYR A 69 -2.42 4.95 -4.10
N ARG A 70 -3.23 5.98 -3.85
CA ARG A 70 -4.30 6.39 -4.75
C ARG A 70 -3.70 7.13 -5.95
N PRO A 71 -3.94 6.70 -7.19
CA PRO A 71 -3.53 7.45 -8.38
C PRO A 71 -4.40 8.72 -8.51
N VAL A 72 -3.74 9.87 -8.66
CA VAL A 72 -4.39 11.15 -8.98
C VAL A 72 -3.78 11.66 -10.28
N ARG A 73 -4.60 11.81 -11.32
CA ARG A 73 -4.15 12.32 -12.61
C ARG A 73 -4.28 13.82 -12.65
N CYS A 74 -3.20 14.49 -12.97
CA CYS A 74 -3.17 15.93 -13.15
C CYS A 74 -2.81 16.25 -14.59
N THR A 75 -3.72 16.91 -15.30
CA THR A 75 -3.55 17.31 -16.70
C THR A 75 -3.45 18.83 -16.76
N VAL A 76 -2.30 19.34 -17.19
CA VAL A 76 -2.09 20.77 -17.46
C VAL A 76 -2.33 21.00 -18.94
N SER A 77 -3.21 21.94 -19.28
CA SER A 77 -3.56 22.29 -20.65
C SER A 77 -3.38 23.78 -20.91
N ASN A 78 -2.97 24.14 -22.12
CA ASN A 78 -2.80 25.54 -22.52
C ASN A 78 -4.15 26.30 -22.55
N TRP A 79 -4.14 27.59 -22.23
CA TRP A 79 -5.30 28.48 -22.26
C TRP A 79 -4.95 29.86 -22.86
N PRO A 80 -5.67 30.35 -23.89
CA PRO A 80 -6.68 29.66 -24.69
C PRO A 80 -6.16 28.37 -25.34
N ALA A 81 -7.07 27.47 -25.73
CA ALA A 81 -6.68 26.18 -26.29
C ALA A 81 -5.81 26.35 -27.54
N GLY A 82 -4.59 25.81 -27.50
CA GLY A 82 -3.60 25.92 -28.56
C GLY A 82 -2.30 25.21 -28.17
N PRO A 83 -1.37 25.01 -29.11
CA PRO A 83 -0.05 24.45 -28.79
C PRO A 83 0.74 25.39 -27.87
N ALA A 84 1.49 24.83 -26.93
CA ALA A 84 2.40 25.58 -26.08
C ALA A 84 3.50 26.22 -26.94
N THR A 85 3.78 27.51 -26.71
CA THR A 85 4.78 28.26 -27.47
C THR A 85 6.21 28.01 -26.99
N THR A 86 6.35 27.56 -25.73
CA THR A 86 7.61 27.35 -25.03
C THR A 86 7.49 26.13 -24.11
N ASP A 87 8.63 25.54 -23.75
CA ASP A 87 8.69 24.49 -22.74
C ASP A 87 8.42 25.09 -21.36
N ARG A 88 7.45 24.53 -20.64
CA ARG A 88 7.05 25.02 -19.31
C ARG A 88 7.00 23.85 -18.34
N THR A 89 7.63 24.01 -17.18
CA THR A 89 7.61 23.00 -16.11
C THR A 89 6.79 23.52 -14.93
N PHE A 90 5.83 22.72 -14.50
CA PHE A 90 4.96 23.05 -13.39
C PHE A 90 5.12 22.06 -12.25
N GLN A 91 5.26 22.59 -11.04
CA GLN A 91 5.19 21.80 -9.82
C GLN A 91 3.73 21.78 -9.33
N ILE A 92 3.20 20.58 -9.09
CA ILE A 92 1.87 20.38 -8.54
C ILE A 92 2.02 19.86 -7.11
N VAL A 93 1.29 20.46 -6.19
CA VAL A 93 1.26 20.11 -4.76
C VAL A 93 -0.16 19.73 -4.37
N LEU A 94 -0.33 18.51 -3.89
CA LEU A 94 -1.61 17.96 -3.42
C LEU A 94 -1.51 17.70 -1.91
N GLU A 95 -2.45 18.22 -1.13
CA GLU A 95 -2.56 17.96 0.30
C GLU A 95 -3.96 17.39 0.63
N PRO A 96 -4.09 16.05 0.72
CA PRO A 96 -5.33 15.40 1.11
C PRO A 96 -5.77 15.76 2.54
N ARG A 97 -7.08 15.89 2.75
CA ARG A 97 -7.72 16.24 4.02
C ARG A 97 -8.76 15.19 4.41
N THR A 98 -8.69 14.71 5.65
CA THR A 98 -9.55 13.64 6.22
C THR A 98 -10.69 14.16 7.10
N GLY A 99 -10.96 15.46 7.10
CA GLY A 99 -11.95 16.11 7.96
C GLY A 99 -11.39 16.58 9.31
N GLN A 100 -12.17 16.42 10.38
CA GLN A 100 -11.80 16.89 11.73
C GLN A 100 -10.66 16.08 12.36
N TYR A 101 -10.50 14.81 11.99
CA TYR A 101 -9.44 13.93 12.48
C TYR A 101 -8.28 13.91 11.49
N ARG A 102 -7.03 14.10 11.96
CA ARG A 102 -5.83 14.11 11.11
C ARG A 102 -5.15 12.73 11.14
N HIS A 103 -5.56 11.86 10.22
CA HIS A 103 -4.85 10.61 9.91
C HIS A 103 -3.54 10.92 9.15
N TYR A 104 -2.67 9.92 9.03
CA TYR A 104 -1.46 10.04 8.23
C TYR A 104 -1.80 10.32 6.75
N GLN A 105 -1.58 11.56 6.31
CA GLN A 105 -1.80 12.00 4.94
C GLN A 105 -0.66 12.94 4.54
N PRO A 106 0.33 12.48 3.75
CA PRO A 106 1.44 13.32 3.35
C PRO A 106 1.01 14.33 2.28
N ILE A 107 1.68 15.50 2.29
CA ILE A 107 1.67 16.42 1.16
C ILE A 107 2.45 15.74 0.03
N VAL A 108 1.86 15.67 -1.16
CA VAL A 108 2.43 15.01 -2.33
C VAL A 108 2.80 16.06 -3.37
N GLN A 109 4.01 15.96 -3.89
CA GLN A 109 4.53 16.88 -4.91
C GLN A 109 5.03 16.11 -6.13
N GLY A 110 4.80 16.66 -7.31
CA GLY A 110 5.40 16.18 -8.56
C GLY A 110 5.50 17.29 -9.60
N TYR A 111 6.11 16.96 -10.74
CA TYR A 111 6.42 17.91 -11.80
C TYR A 111 5.86 17.42 -13.13
N VAL A 112 5.22 18.32 -13.86
CA VAL A 112 4.73 18.07 -15.22
C VAL A 112 5.37 19.05 -16.17
N GLU A 113 5.86 18.53 -17.29
CA GLU A 113 6.49 19.32 -18.36
C GLU A 113 5.53 19.41 -19.54
N LEU A 114 5.15 20.63 -19.89
CA LEU A 114 4.39 20.95 -21.09
C LEU A 114 5.37 21.41 -22.16
N ALA A 115 5.74 20.51 -23.06
CA ALA A 115 6.72 20.79 -24.10
C ALA A 115 6.13 21.68 -25.21
N ARG A 116 6.98 22.46 -25.87
CA ARG A 116 6.64 23.28 -27.03
C ARG A 116 5.93 22.43 -28.09
N GLY A 117 4.81 22.95 -28.60
CA GLY A 117 3.96 22.25 -29.56
C GLY A 117 2.89 21.36 -28.94
N GLN A 118 3.00 20.96 -27.67
CA GLN A 118 1.97 20.17 -26.98
C GLN A 118 0.78 21.03 -26.57
N ARG A 119 -0.43 20.46 -26.61
CA ARG A 119 -1.65 21.13 -26.13
C ARG A 119 -1.90 20.92 -24.63
N SER A 120 -1.47 19.76 -24.14
CA SER A 120 -1.58 19.37 -22.73
C SER A 120 -0.48 18.38 -22.37
N ALA A 121 -0.18 18.32 -21.08
CA ALA A 121 0.72 17.36 -20.48
C ALA A 121 0.06 16.77 -19.23
N GLN A 122 0.30 15.48 -18.97
CA GLN A 122 -0.31 14.77 -17.87
C GLN A 122 0.75 14.10 -16.99
N ILE A 123 0.52 14.13 -15.68
CA ILE A 123 1.25 13.33 -14.69
C ILE A 123 0.26 12.54 -13.83
N GLU A 124 0.62 11.30 -13.49
CA GLU A 124 -0.08 10.51 -12.48
C GLU A 124 0.72 10.56 -11.16
N LEU A 125 0.15 11.20 -10.14
CA LEU A 125 0.72 11.29 -8.80
C LEU A 125 0.15 10.17 -7.93
N TYR A 126 1.03 9.33 -7.39
CA TYR A 126 0.65 8.27 -6.47
C TYR A 126 0.65 8.80 -5.05
N CYS A 127 -0.53 8.97 -4.48
CA CYS A 127 -0.73 9.63 -3.20
C CYS A 127 -1.05 8.61 -2.10
N PRO A 128 -0.22 8.49 -1.05
CA PRO A 128 -0.53 7.61 0.08
C PRO A 128 -1.88 7.94 0.69
N GLN A 129 -2.71 6.92 0.83
CA GLN A 129 -4.03 6.98 1.43
C GLN A 129 -4.04 6.00 2.61
N SER A 130 -4.30 6.50 3.82
CA SER A 130 -4.50 5.67 5.01
C SER A 130 -5.92 5.75 5.56
N TYR A 131 -6.72 6.68 5.03
CA TYR A 131 -8.07 7.00 5.48
C TYR A 131 -8.83 7.70 4.36
N TRP A 132 -10.14 7.93 4.54
CA TRP A 132 -10.96 8.62 3.54
C TRP A 132 -10.43 10.03 3.22
N TRP A 133 -10.72 10.54 2.03
CA TRP A 133 -10.41 11.92 1.68
C TRP A 133 -11.71 12.70 1.52
N ASN A 134 -11.87 13.77 2.30
CA ASN A 134 -13.00 14.69 2.16
C ASN A 134 -12.69 15.69 1.05
N SER A 135 -11.48 16.23 1.07
CA SER A 135 -11.00 17.18 0.08
C SER A 135 -9.50 17.05 -0.15
N VAL A 136 -9.02 17.63 -1.23
CA VAL A 136 -7.60 17.77 -1.56
C VAL A 136 -7.33 19.26 -1.79
N GLN A 137 -6.42 19.83 -1.00
CA GLN A 137 -5.90 21.16 -1.28
C GLN A 137 -4.89 21.08 -2.42
N VAL A 138 -4.99 22.03 -3.34
CA VAL A 138 -4.19 22.06 -4.57
C VAL A 138 -3.44 23.37 -4.65
N GLN A 139 -2.15 23.29 -4.97
CA GLN A 139 -1.32 24.43 -5.33
C GLN A 139 -0.49 24.06 -6.57
N MET A 140 -0.18 25.06 -7.39
CA MET A 140 0.63 24.89 -8.60
C MET A 140 1.66 26.02 -8.68
N PHE A 141 2.89 25.68 -9.04
CA PHE A 141 4.00 26.62 -9.15
C PHE A 141 4.68 26.49 -10.51
N GLU A 142 5.16 27.62 -11.03
CA GLU A 142 6.07 27.68 -12.18
C GLU A 142 7.39 28.31 -11.70
N GLY A 143 8.45 27.50 -11.62
CA GLY A 143 9.67 27.88 -10.90
C GLY A 143 9.38 28.13 -9.41
N SER A 144 9.73 29.31 -8.90
CA SER A 144 9.43 29.74 -7.52
C SER A 144 8.10 30.49 -7.38
N LYS A 145 7.40 30.78 -8.48
CA LYS A 145 6.17 31.58 -8.49
C LYS A 145 4.95 30.69 -8.31
N GLU A 146 4.16 30.96 -7.27
CA GLU A 146 2.83 30.34 -7.09
C GLU A 146 1.85 30.91 -8.11
N LEU A 147 1.14 30.03 -8.82
CA LEU A 147 0.00 30.38 -9.67
C LEU A 147 -1.24 30.45 -8.78
N ARG A 148 -1.52 31.63 -8.20
CA ARG A 148 -2.57 31.82 -7.19
C ARG A 148 -3.97 31.46 -7.68
N GLU A 149 -4.23 31.63 -8.97
CA GLU A 149 -5.47 31.24 -9.62
C GLU A 149 -5.66 29.71 -9.69
N MET A 150 -4.58 28.94 -9.60
CA MET A 150 -4.60 27.47 -9.55
C MET A 150 -4.71 26.93 -8.12
N ARG A 151 -4.77 27.82 -7.12
CA ARG A 151 -4.92 27.42 -5.74
C ARG A 151 -6.38 27.07 -5.46
N SER A 152 -6.62 25.91 -4.88
CA SER A 152 -7.96 25.58 -4.36
C SER A 152 -8.32 26.50 -3.18
N SER A 153 -9.61 26.62 -2.87
CA SER A 153 -10.04 27.26 -1.62
C SER A 153 -9.41 26.57 -0.39
N ALA A 154 -9.47 27.20 0.78
CA ALA A 154 -9.01 26.58 2.03
C ALA A 154 -9.77 25.28 2.36
N ALA A 155 -11.01 25.13 1.89
CA ALA A 155 -11.76 23.89 2.01
C ALA A 155 -11.21 22.76 1.13
N GLY A 156 -10.37 23.09 0.14
CA GLY A 156 -9.88 22.15 -0.87
C GLY A 156 -10.92 21.86 -1.96
N VAL A 157 -10.50 21.06 -2.92
CA VAL A 157 -11.37 20.45 -3.92
C VAL A 157 -11.98 19.18 -3.34
N MET A 158 -13.27 18.94 -3.55
CA MET A 158 -13.92 17.71 -3.06
C MET A 158 -13.24 16.46 -3.62
N ALA A 159 -12.86 15.55 -2.74
CA ALA A 159 -12.13 14.33 -3.07
C ALA A 159 -12.88 13.04 -2.69
N GLY A 160 -14.16 13.18 -2.33
CA GLY A 160 -15.11 12.08 -2.15
C GLY A 160 -16.31 12.44 -1.25
N MET A 161 -17.52 12.07 -1.68
CA MET A 161 -18.66 11.53 -0.89
C MET A 161 -19.85 11.25 -1.84
N VAL A 162 -20.56 10.13 -1.66
CA VAL A 162 -21.95 9.97 -2.15
C VAL A 162 -22.91 9.58 -1.02
N SER A 163 -22.46 8.90 0.05
CA SER A 163 -23.32 8.65 1.22
C SER A 163 -22.51 8.61 2.53
N GLY A 164 -23.04 9.25 3.58
CA GLY A 164 -22.44 9.34 4.93
C GLY A 164 -22.44 8.05 5.74
N GLN A 165 -22.43 6.88 5.08
CA GLN A 165 -22.75 5.61 5.71
C GLN A 165 -21.78 4.46 5.39
N SER A 166 -20.69 4.68 4.65
CA SER A 166 -19.68 3.62 4.43
C SER A 166 -18.62 3.65 5.54
N PRO A 167 -18.59 2.68 6.46
CA PRO A 167 -17.55 2.61 7.48
C PRO A 167 -16.21 2.26 6.82
N TRP A 168 -15.23 3.16 6.98
CA TRP A 168 -13.85 2.85 6.66
C TRP A 168 -13.36 1.74 7.59
N SER A 169 -12.95 0.60 7.01
CA SER A 169 -12.44 -0.54 7.76
C SER A 169 -11.28 -1.20 7.02
N GLU A 170 -10.21 -1.53 7.76
CA GLU A 170 -9.09 -2.30 7.23
C GLU A 170 -9.40 -3.81 7.09
N ALA A 171 -10.52 -4.27 7.66
CA ALA A 171 -11.00 -5.63 7.50
C ALA A 171 -11.83 -5.83 6.23
N VAL A 172 -12.37 -4.76 5.62
CA VAL A 172 -13.21 -4.89 4.43
C VAL A 172 -12.35 -4.75 3.17
N PRO A 173 -12.40 -5.71 2.23
CA PRO A 173 -11.59 -5.64 1.01
C PRO A 173 -12.02 -4.46 0.12
N SER A 174 -11.05 -3.84 -0.56
CA SER A 174 -11.31 -2.94 -1.69
C SER A 174 -11.32 -3.72 -3.01
N LEU A 175 -12.32 -3.45 -3.84
CA LEU A 175 -12.59 -4.20 -5.07
C LEU A 175 -12.44 -3.27 -6.30
N LEU A 176 -11.77 -3.75 -7.34
CA LEU A 176 -11.69 -3.07 -8.63
C LEU A 176 -12.25 -3.97 -9.72
N PHE A 177 -13.17 -3.41 -10.47
CA PHE A 177 -13.82 -4.03 -11.61
C PHE A 177 -13.28 -3.39 -12.88
N VAL A 178 -12.75 -4.20 -13.78
CA VAL A 178 -12.16 -3.74 -15.03
C VAL A 178 -12.99 -4.27 -16.18
N SER A 179 -13.65 -3.37 -16.91
CA SER A 179 -14.47 -3.74 -18.05
C SER A 179 -14.41 -2.69 -19.15
N SER A 180 -14.28 -3.13 -20.41
CA SER A 180 -14.44 -2.24 -21.57
C SER A 180 -15.83 -1.61 -21.70
N HIS A 181 -16.80 -2.10 -20.91
CA HIS A 181 -18.17 -1.60 -20.85
C HIS A 181 -18.36 -0.47 -19.82
N ALA A 182 -17.35 -0.19 -18.98
CA ALA A 182 -17.45 0.74 -17.86
C ALA A 182 -17.74 2.21 -18.25
N GLY A 183 -17.40 2.64 -19.48
CA GLY A 183 -17.62 4.01 -19.95
C GLY A 183 -18.99 4.29 -20.59
N ARG A 184 -19.88 3.29 -20.68
CA ARG A 184 -21.22 3.48 -21.27
C ARG A 184 -22.10 4.33 -20.35
N SER A 185 -22.77 5.34 -20.90
CA SER A 185 -23.64 6.24 -20.12
C SER A 185 -24.96 5.55 -19.73
N ASN A 186 -25.65 6.05 -18.69
CA ASN A 186 -26.94 5.52 -18.23
C ASN A 186 -28.00 5.35 -19.34
N VAL A 187 -27.96 6.20 -20.38
CA VAL A 187 -28.87 6.13 -21.54
C VAL A 187 -28.51 4.98 -22.49
N GLN A 188 -27.23 4.58 -22.55
CA GLN A 188 -26.74 3.46 -23.36
C GLN A 188 -26.89 2.10 -22.66
N LEU A 189 -27.14 2.11 -21.34
CA LEU A 189 -27.26 0.92 -20.49
C LEU A 189 -28.69 0.40 -20.35
N ALA A 190 -29.72 1.22 -20.62
CA ALA A 190 -31.11 0.79 -20.52
C ALA A 190 -31.43 -0.31 -21.57
N GLY A 191 -31.71 -1.53 -21.10
CA GLY A 191 -32.17 -2.64 -21.94
C GLY A 191 -31.08 -3.44 -22.67
N LYS A 192 -29.80 -3.25 -22.31
CA LYS A 192 -28.71 -4.16 -22.72
C LYS A 192 -28.33 -5.06 -21.55
N THR A 193 -27.93 -6.29 -21.85
CA THR A 193 -27.63 -7.35 -20.86
C THR A 193 -26.17 -7.83 -20.94
N ASP A 194 -25.28 -7.04 -21.55
CA ASP A 194 -23.90 -7.44 -21.82
C ASP A 194 -22.93 -7.07 -20.70
N PHE A 195 -23.43 -6.59 -19.55
CA PHE A 195 -22.59 -6.19 -18.44
C PHE A 195 -22.17 -7.37 -17.56
N PRO A 196 -20.92 -7.38 -17.04
CA PRO A 196 -20.50 -8.37 -16.06
C PRO A 196 -21.41 -8.41 -14.83
N LYS A 197 -21.87 -9.60 -14.43
CA LYS A 197 -22.87 -9.80 -13.37
C LYS A 197 -22.30 -9.67 -11.95
N TRP A 198 -21.59 -8.57 -11.65
CA TRP A 198 -20.92 -8.33 -10.36
C TRP A 198 -21.82 -7.70 -9.28
N ASP A 199 -23.09 -7.46 -9.58
CA ASP A 199 -24.09 -6.87 -8.68
C ASP A 199 -24.21 -7.63 -7.33
N ARG A 200 -24.24 -8.95 -7.42
CA ARG A 200 -24.35 -9.85 -6.25
C ARG A 200 -23.04 -9.96 -5.48
N LEU A 201 -21.89 -9.85 -6.16
CA LEU A 201 -20.59 -9.81 -5.50
C LEU A 201 -20.47 -8.56 -4.60
N VAL A 202 -20.79 -7.39 -5.15
CA VAL A 202 -20.68 -6.10 -4.46
C VAL A 202 -21.61 -6.00 -3.25
N THR A 203 -22.75 -6.68 -3.28
CA THR A 203 -23.72 -6.74 -2.17
C THR A 203 -23.42 -7.84 -1.15
N SER A 204 -22.59 -8.82 -1.50
CA SER A 204 -22.22 -9.94 -0.63
C SER A 204 -21.12 -9.63 0.39
N VAL A 205 -20.34 -8.55 0.20
CA VAL A 205 -19.23 -8.15 1.09
C VAL A 205 -19.76 -7.29 2.27
N PRO A 206 -19.72 -7.77 3.52
CA PRO A 206 -20.22 -7.07 4.71
C PRO A 206 -19.37 -5.86 5.10
N GLY A 207 -20.07 -4.85 5.62
CA GLY A 207 -19.54 -3.52 5.90
C GLY A 207 -20.51 -2.41 5.52
N TYR A 208 -21.60 -2.73 4.81
CA TYR A 208 -22.51 -1.71 4.29
C TYR A 208 -23.86 -1.73 5.02
N PRO A 209 -24.32 -0.59 5.56
CA PRO A 209 -25.71 -0.47 6.00
C PRO A 209 -26.64 -0.59 4.79
N SER A 210 -27.40 -1.68 4.75
CA SER A 210 -28.47 -1.95 3.80
C SER A 210 -29.68 -0.99 3.92
N HIS A 211 -29.53 0.16 4.58
CA HIS A 211 -30.61 1.12 4.80
C HIS A 211 -30.87 2.02 3.60
N VAL A 212 -29.94 2.10 2.63
CA VAL A 212 -30.08 2.99 1.46
C VAL A 212 -30.83 2.32 0.29
N VAL A 213 -30.97 0.99 0.27
CA VAL A 213 -31.69 0.27 -0.79
C VAL A 213 -32.65 -0.72 -0.13
N SER A 214 -33.96 -0.48 -0.25
CA SER A 214 -34.97 -1.40 0.28
C SER A 214 -34.88 -2.74 -0.44
N GLN A 215 -35.15 -3.86 0.27
CA GLN A 215 -35.23 -5.20 -0.32
C GLN A 215 -36.17 -5.27 -1.55
N ASP A 216 -37.15 -4.37 -1.64
CA ASP A 216 -38.08 -4.28 -2.77
C ASP A 216 -37.45 -3.68 -4.04
N GLN A 217 -36.45 -2.80 -3.93
CA GLN A 217 -35.67 -2.34 -5.10
C GLN A 217 -34.77 -3.45 -5.67
N TYR A 218 -34.36 -4.43 -4.86
CA TYR A 218 -33.57 -5.59 -5.30
C TYR A 218 -34.38 -6.62 -6.09
N ARG A 219 -35.71 -6.65 -5.95
CA ARG A 219 -36.58 -7.53 -6.76
C ARG A 219 -36.77 -7.03 -8.20
N VAL A 220 -36.46 -5.76 -8.45
CA VAL A 220 -36.57 -5.11 -9.78
C VAL A 220 -35.22 -5.06 -10.51
N ALA A 221 -34.10 -5.33 -9.81
CA ALA A 221 -32.75 -5.20 -10.34
C ALA A 221 -32.33 -6.40 -11.21
N ALA A 222 -32.75 -6.38 -12.46
CA ALA A 222 -32.15 -7.13 -13.56
C ALA A 222 -31.47 -6.20 -14.59
N ASP A 223 -31.28 -4.92 -14.25
CA ASP A 223 -30.86 -3.86 -15.18
C ASP A 223 -29.50 -3.26 -14.76
N ASP A 224 -28.59 -3.12 -15.73
CA ASP A 224 -27.17 -2.76 -15.58
C ASP A 224 -26.96 -1.41 -14.84
N LEU A 225 -27.96 -0.53 -14.89
CA LEU A 225 -27.98 0.76 -14.19
C LEU A 225 -27.96 0.64 -12.66
N ALA A 226 -28.58 -0.42 -12.12
CA ALA A 226 -28.59 -0.67 -10.68
C ALA A 226 -27.18 -1.02 -10.18
N VAL A 227 -26.40 -1.77 -10.97
CA VAL A 227 -25.03 -2.18 -10.64
C VAL A 227 -24.11 -0.97 -10.55
N HIS A 228 -24.15 -0.10 -11.57
CA HIS A 228 -23.41 1.17 -11.56
C HIS A 228 -23.74 2.03 -10.33
N THR A 229 -25.03 2.11 -9.97
CA THR A 229 -25.49 2.89 -8.82
C THR A 229 -24.99 2.31 -7.49
N VAL A 230 -25.02 0.98 -7.35
CA VAL A 230 -24.52 0.30 -6.15
C VAL A 230 -23.00 0.48 -6.04
N ILE A 231 -22.23 0.24 -7.10
CA ILE A 231 -20.76 0.43 -7.07
C ILE A 231 -20.41 1.89 -6.78
N ALA A 232 -21.10 2.86 -7.42
CA ALA A 232 -20.89 4.29 -7.16
C ALA A 232 -21.20 4.71 -5.73
N SER A 233 -22.13 4.02 -5.05
CA SER A 233 -22.44 4.28 -3.65
C SER A 233 -21.36 3.76 -2.68
N GLN A 234 -20.40 2.96 -3.17
CA GLN A 234 -19.38 2.31 -2.36
C GLN A 234 -17.99 2.93 -2.58
N ALA A 235 -17.42 3.51 -1.52
CA ALA A 235 -16.13 4.20 -1.64
C ALA A 235 -14.95 3.26 -1.93
N ARG A 236 -15.01 2.00 -1.47
CA ARG A 236 -13.93 1.00 -1.60
C ARG A 236 -14.06 0.11 -2.83
N SER A 237 -15.05 0.37 -3.68
CA SER A 237 -15.28 -0.32 -4.94
C SER A 237 -15.08 0.67 -6.08
N ALA A 238 -14.53 0.21 -7.20
CA ALA A 238 -14.45 1.02 -8.42
C ALA A 238 -14.68 0.18 -9.66
N LEU A 239 -15.28 0.77 -10.68
CA LEU A 239 -15.43 0.18 -12.01
C LEU A 239 -14.76 1.10 -13.04
N VAL A 240 -13.78 0.55 -13.77
CA VAL A 240 -12.93 1.32 -14.68
C VAL A 240 -12.75 0.61 -16.03
N GLU A 241 -12.51 1.40 -17.07
CA GLU A 241 -12.10 0.87 -18.37
C GLU A 241 -10.64 0.36 -18.32
N PRO A 242 -10.27 -0.66 -19.11
CA PRO A 242 -8.91 -1.22 -19.11
C PRO A 242 -7.81 -0.18 -19.33
N HIS A 243 -8.04 0.81 -20.20
CA HIS A 243 -7.06 1.88 -20.47
C HIS A 243 -6.93 2.89 -19.31
N ARG A 244 -7.86 2.90 -18.34
CA ARG A 244 -7.78 3.73 -17.13
C ARG A 244 -7.04 3.04 -15.99
N LEU A 245 -6.54 1.82 -16.16
CA LEU A 245 -5.62 1.24 -15.18
C LEU A 245 -4.30 2.04 -15.12
N PRO A 246 -3.68 2.18 -13.94
CA PRO A 246 -2.40 2.86 -13.80
C PRO A 246 -1.27 2.06 -14.48
N ASP A 247 -0.24 2.76 -14.95
CA ASP A 247 0.93 2.15 -15.59
C ASP A 247 1.98 1.66 -14.59
N ARG A 248 1.73 1.84 -13.28
CA ARG A 248 2.56 1.34 -12.17
C ARG A 248 1.68 0.65 -11.14
N TRP A 249 2.19 -0.46 -10.61
CA TRP A 249 1.49 -1.29 -9.61
C TRP A 249 1.10 -0.51 -8.35
N LEU A 250 1.85 0.55 -8.01
CA LEU A 250 1.54 1.45 -6.90
C LEU A 250 0.10 1.96 -6.96
N GLY A 251 -0.41 2.35 -8.13
CA GLY A 251 -1.80 2.81 -8.25
C GLY A 251 -2.85 1.73 -7.98
N LEU A 252 -2.45 0.46 -8.01
CA LEU A 252 -3.30 -0.69 -7.66
C LEU A 252 -3.20 -1.07 -6.17
N SER A 253 -2.28 -0.47 -5.42
CA SER A 253 -2.00 -0.88 -4.03
C SER A 253 -3.13 -0.57 -3.04
N THR A 254 -4.10 0.28 -3.40
CA THR A 254 -5.31 0.51 -2.59
C THR A 254 -6.33 -0.63 -2.70
N VAL A 255 -6.16 -1.52 -3.68
CA VAL A 255 -7.12 -2.56 -4.06
C VAL A 255 -6.66 -3.92 -3.56
N ASP A 256 -7.61 -4.74 -3.09
CA ASP A 256 -7.38 -6.10 -2.59
C ASP A 256 -7.71 -7.19 -3.63
N PHE A 257 -8.72 -6.93 -4.47
CA PHE A 257 -9.15 -7.81 -5.57
C PHE A 257 -9.37 -7.02 -6.85
N ILE A 258 -8.87 -7.55 -7.96
CA ILE A 258 -9.15 -7.03 -9.31
C ILE A 258 -9.94 -8.11 -10.06
N PHE A 259 -11.08 -7.72 -10.63
CA PHE A 259 -11.91 -8.57 -11.49
C PHE A 259 -11.84 -8.06 -12.92
N ILE A 260 -11.57 -8.96 -13.86
CA ILE A 260 -11.44 -8.65 -15.30
C ILE A 260 -11.89 -9.86 -16.12
N SER A 261 -12.55 -9.64 -17.26
CA SER A 261 -12.87 -10.74 -18.17
C SER A 261 -11.61 -11.20 -18.93
N ALA A 262 -11.58 -12.46 -19.38
CA ALA A 262 -10.49 -12.97 -20.22
C ALA A 262 -10.33 -12.15 -21.52
N SER A 263 -11.43 -11.64 -22.08
CA SER A 263 -11.41 -10.81 -23.28
C SER A 263 -10.81 -9.42 -23.05
N ASP A 264 -11.15 -8.77 -21.93
CA ASP A 264 -10.58 -7.47 -21.56
C ASP A 264 -9.10 -7.60 -21.16
N LEU A 265 -8.71 -8.70 -20.52
CA LEU A 265 -7.30 -9.01 -20.24
C LEU A 265 -6.49 -9.16 -21.54
N ALA A 266 -7.02 -9.88 -22.51
CA ALA A 266 -6.42 -10.05 -23.83
C ALA A 266 -6.27 -8.71 -24.57
N MET A 267 -7.29 -7.85 -24.49
CA MET A 267 -7.25 -6.50 -25.05
C MET A 267 -6.17 -5.66 -24.36
N LEU A 268 -6.11 -5.71 -23.03
CA LEU A 268 -5.15 -4.98 -22.22
C LEU A 268 -3.71 -5.41 -22.52
N SER A 269 -3.48 -6.71 -22.70
CA SER A 269 -2.18 -7.29 -23.08
C SER A 269 -1.70 -6.80 -24.45
N LYS A 270 -2.59 -6.75 -25.44
CA LYS A 270 -2.26 -6.30 -26.79
C LYS A 270 -2.07 -4.78 -26.89
N ARG A 271 -2.91 -3.99 -26.22
CA ARG A 271 -2.96 -2.53 -26.40
C ARG A 271 -2.14 -1.74 -25.37
N HIS A 272 -1.94 -2.29 -24.18
CA HIS A 272 -1.34 -1.58 -23.05
C HIS A 272 -0.35 -2.47 -22.25
N PRO A 273 0.77 -2.88 -22.85
CA PRO A 273 1.72 -3.81 -22.22
C PRO A 273 2.29 -3.30 -20.87
N ARG A 274 2.43 -1.98 -20.71
CA ARG A 274 2.86 -1.37 -19.43
C ARG A 274 1.85 -1.59 -18.30
N LYS A 275 0.55 -1.60 -18.59
CA LYS A 275 -0.52 -1.82 -17.60
C LYS A 275 -0.61 -3.29 -17.21
N ILE A 276 -0.42 -4.21 -18.16
CA ILE A 276 -0.26 -5.64 -17.83
C ILE A 276 0.95 -5.87 -16.94
N GLU A 277 2.08 -5.23 -17.22
CA GLU A 277 3.25 -5.33 -16.33
C GLU A 277 2.95 -4.80 -14.93
N ALA A 278 2.27 -3.67 -14.80
CA ALA A 278 1.83 -3.14 -13.51
C ALA A 278 0.88 -4.10 -12.78
N LEU A 279 -0.03 -4.75 -13.50
CA LEU A 279 -0.95 -5.75 -12.97
C LEU A 279 -0.20 -6.98 -12.47
N LYS A 280 0.75 -7.51 -13.25
CA LYS A 280 1.64 -8.62 -12.86
C LYS A 280 2.40 -8.29 -11.58
N GLN A 281 3.04 -7.13 -11.53
CA GLN A 281 3.79 -6.67 -10.36
C GLN A 281 2.89 -6.57 -9.12
N TRP A 282 1.64 -6.09 -9.27
CA TRP A 282 0.67 -6.04 -8.18
C TRP A 282 0.28 -7.42 -7.67
N VAL A 283 0.03 -8.39 -8.56
CA VAL A 283 -0.22 -9.79 -8.15
C VAL A 283 1.00 -10.36 -7.45
N GLU A 284 2.19 -10.21 -8.03
CA GLU A 284 3.42 -10.78 -7.49
C GLU A 284 3.76 -10.30 -6.08
N VAL A 285 3.41 -9.05 -5.76
CA VAL A 285 3.61 -8.55 -4.40
C VAL A 285 2.51 -8.98 -3.44
N GLY A 286 1.38 -9.53 -3.86
CA GLY A 286 0.35 -10.04 -2.94
C GLY A 286 -1.10 -9.82 -3.35
N GLY A 287 -1.35 -9.25 -4.53
CA GLY A 287 -2.70 -9.03 -5.06
C GLY A 287 -3.45 -10.33 -5.41
N ASN A 288 -4.78 -10.22 -5.49
CA ASN A 288 -5.68 -11.28 -5.93
C ASN A 288 -6.34 -10.90 -7.27
N LEU A 289 -5.88 -11.48 -8.37
CA LEU A 289 -6.45 -11.23 -9.69
C LEU A 289 -7.48 -12.31 -10.03
N CYS A 290 -8.73 -11.91 -10.25
CA CYS A 290 -9.82 -12.78 -10.66
C CYS A 290 -10.12 -12.55 -12.14
N ILE A 291 -9.99 -13.61 -12.94
CA ILE A 291 -10.27 -13.60 -14.37
C ILE A 291 -11.51 -14.44 -14.62
N GLU A 292 -12.52 -13.85 -15.24
CA GLU A 292 -13.77 -14.52 -15.58
C GLU A 292 -13.92 -14.78 -17.08
N ASP A 293 -14.97 -15.52 -17.43
CA ASP A 293 -15.30 -15.94 -18.80
C ASP A 293 -14.16 -16.74 -19.46
N VAL A 294 -13.56 -17.65 -18.69
CA VAL A 294 -12.49 -18.55 -19.15
C VAL A 294 -13.04 -19.78 -19.90
N GLY A 295 -14.37 -19.93 -19.89
CA GLY A 295 -15.14 -21.03 -20.46
C GLY A 295 -15.37 -22.16 -19.45
N ASN A 296 -16.44 -22.94 -19.65
CA ASN A 296 -16.90 -23.94 -18.67
C ASN A 296 -15.90 -25.09 -18.45
N ALA A 297 -15.08 -25.41 -19.46
CA ALA A 297 -13.97 -26.35 -19.33
C ALA A 297 -12.61 -25.65 -19.12
N PHE A 298 -12.61 -24.33 -18.89
CA PHE A 298 -11.43 -23.47 -18.77
C PHE A 298 -10.54 -23.48 -20.03
N GLU A 299 -11.19 -23.39 -21.19
CA GLU A 299 -10.60 -23.44 -22.52
C GLU A 299 -9.53 -22.34 -22.72
N LEU A 300 -9.70 -21.19 -22.08
CA LEU A 300 -8.79 -20.04 -22.22
C LEU A 300 -7.59 -20.05 -21.26
N ILE A 301 -7.36 -21.11 -20.48
CA ILE A 301 -6.20 -21.18 -19.54
C ILE A 301 -4.87 -20.89 -20.24
N ARG A 302 -4.62 -21.52 -21.39
CA ARG A 302 -3.34 -21.35 -22.10
C ARG A 302 -3.11 -19.92 -22.57
N GLN A 303 -4.18 -19.24 -22.97
CA GLN A 303 -4.12 -17.84 -23.35
C GLN A 303 -3.76 -16.97 -22.14
N ILE A 304 -4.44 -17.17 -21.02
CA ILE A 304 -4.18 -16.44 -19.76
C ILE A 304 -2.76 -16.67 -19.27
N GLU A 305 -2.26 -17.91 -19.32
CA GLU A 305 -0.90 -18.26 -18.97
C GLU A 305 0.13 -17.47 -19.78
N ASN A 306 -0.08 -17.31 -21.09
CA ASN A 306 0.80 -16.54 -21.96
C ASN A 306 0.70 -15.03 -21.71
N GLU A 307 -0.51 -14.50 -21.55
CA GLU A 307 -0.72 -13.07 -21.28
C GLU A 307 -0.09 -12.65 -19.94
N LEU A 308 -0.24 -13.50 -18.93
CA LEU A 308 0.29 -13.27 -17.60
C LEU A 308 1.72 -13.77 -17.38
N ASP A 309 2.30 -14.48 -18.34
CA ASP A 309 3.64 -15.10 -18.25
C ASP A 309 3.77 -16.07 -17.05
N LEU A 310 2.71 -16.85 -16.82
CA LEU A 310 2.58 -17.77 -15.68
C LEU A 310 3.34 -19.08 -15.87
N THR A 311 3.75 -19.40 -17.10
CA THR A 311 4.51 -20.61 -17.43
C THR A 311 6.01 -20.45 -17.15
N SER A 312 6.53 -19.22 -17.20
CA SER A 312 7.90 -18.90 -16.79
C SER A 312 7.99 -18.57 -15.29
N SER A 313 6.92 -18.03 -14.71
CA SER A 313 6.93 -17.43 -13.37
C SER A 313 6.54 -18.40 -12.26
N GLY A 314 7.54 -19.00 -11.60
CA GLY A 314 7.41 -19.49 -10.22
C GLY A 314 7.24 -21.01 -10.01
N THR A 315 7.22 -21.40 -8.74
CA THR A 315 7.16 -22.79 -8.27
C THR A 315 5.87 -23.52 -8.64
N HIS A 316 4.78 -22.79 -8.89
CA HIS A 316 3.46 -23.32 -9.25
C HIS A 316 3.08 -23.07 -10.72
N ALA A 317 4.05 -22.76 -11.59
CA ALA A 317 3.81 -22.53 -13.01
C ALA A 317 2.99 -23.67 -13.65
N GLY A 318 1.85 -23.32 -14.25
CA GLY A 318 0.92 -24.24 -14.91
C GLY A 318 0.08 -25.15 -14.01
N VAL A 319 0.20 -25.06 -12.67
CA VAL A 319 -0.57 -25.91 -11.75
C VAL A 319 -1.76 -25.13 -11.19
N TRP A 320 -2.93 -25.39 -11.76
CA TRP A 320 -4.21 -24.81 -11.34
C TRP A 320 -4.93 -25.73 -10.35
N THR A 321 -5.16 -25.25 -9.13
CA THR A 321 -5.85 -26.01 -8.09
C THR A 321 -7.31 -25.55 -7.94
N PRO A 322 -8.31 -26.45 -7.92
CA PRO A 322 -9.69 -26.05 -7.67
C PRO A 322 -9.83 -25.53 -6.23
N LEU A 323 -10.57 -24.44 -6.05
CA LEU A 323 -10.89 -23.93 -4.72
C LEU A 323 -11.73 -24.96 -3.95
N PRO A 324 -11.38 -25.27 -2.71
CA PRO A 324 -12.17 -26.20 -1.90
C PRO A 324 -13.56 -25.63 -1.67
N ARG A 325 -14.59 -26.46 -1.79
CA ARG A 325 -15.97 -26.08 -1.42
C ARG A 325 -16.06 -25.96 0.10
N LYS A 326 -15.82 -24.77 0.63
CA LYS A 326 -16.14 -24.44 2.02
C LYS A 326 -17.58 -23.96 2.14
N ALA A 327 -18.17 -24.14 3.31
CA ALA A 327 -19.51 -23.66 3.59
C ALA A 327 -19.62 -22.14 3.32
N CYS A 328 -20.69 -21.73 2.64
CA CYS A 328 -21.00 -20.32 2.41
C CYS A 328 -21.63 -19.75 3.68
N GLU A 329 -20.82 -19.65 4.74
CA GLU A 329 -21.17 -18.80 5.85
C GLU A 329 -21.25 -17.36 5.34
N PRO A 330 -22.22 -16.56 5.85
CA PRO A 330 -22.17 -15.12 5.68
C PRO A 330 -20.77 -14.66 6.04
N LEU A 331 -20.14 -13.94 5.12
CA LEU A 331 -18.84 -13.34 5.37
C LEU A 331 -18.91 -12.58 6.72
N PHE A 332 -17.84 -12.59 7.52
CA PHE A 332 -17.75 -11.81 8.76
C PHE A 332 -18.71 -12.21 9.92
N ARG A 333 -19.20 -13.46 9.99
CA ARG A 333 -20.01 -13.99 11.12
C ARG A 333 -19.35 -13.80 12.51
N GLN A 334 -18.03 -13.69 12.58
CA GLN A 334 -17.26 -13.63 13.84
C GLN A 334 -16.50 -12.32 14.08
N SER A 335 -16.15 -11.56 13.03
CA SER A 335 -15.21 -10.44 13.15
C SER A 335 -15.89 -9.09 13.39
N LEU A 336 -17.12 -8.90 12.90
CA LEU A 336 -17.87 -7.65 13.06
C LEU A 336 -19.05 -7.89 14.01
N LYS A 337 -18.83 -7.82 15.33
CA LYS A 337 -19.93 -7.73 16.31
C LYS A 337 -20.66 -6.38 16.13
N LEU A 338 -21.43 -6.25 15.06
CA LEU A 338 -22.27 -5.09 14.78
C LEU A 338 -23.49 -5.17 15.71
N ASN A 339 -23.35 -4.63 16.92
CA ASN A 339 -24.33 -4.74 18.00
C ASN A 339 -25.58 -3.83 17.86
N SER A 340 -25.83 -3.16 16.72
CA SER A 340 -26.83 -2.08 16.71
C SER A 340 -27.75 -1.97 15.50
N THR A 341 -27.77 -2.90 14.56
CA THR A 341 -28.77 -2.88 13.48
C THR A 341 -29.46 -4.24 13.42
N GLY A 342 -30.79 -4.26 13.36
CA GLY A 342 -31.64 -5.45 13.28
C GLY A 342 -31.49 -6.24 11.96
N TYR A 343 -30.24 -6.44 11.54
CA TYR A 343 -29.83 -7.14 10.34
C TYR A 343 -30.09 -8.63 10.52
N ARG A 344 -31.06 -9.17 9.77
CA ARG A 344 -31.19 -10.62 9.59
C ARG A 344 -30.02 -11.09 8.71
N ILE A 345 -29.05 -11.71 9.34
CA ILE A 345 -27.96 -12.43 8.66
C ILE A 345 -28.60 -13.44 7.68
N PRO A 346 -28.21 -13.45 6.38
CA PRO A 346 -28.71 -14.45 5.44
C PRO A 346 -28.50 -15.85 6.00
N ALA A 347 -29.53 -16.69 5.95
CA ALA A 347 -29.43 -18.06 6.44
C ALA A 347 -28.32 -18.81 5.68
N TYR A 348 -27.61 -19.68 6.42
CA TYR A 348 -26.61 -20.59 5.87
C TYR A 348 -27.15 -21.28 4.60
N ARG A 349 -26.47 -21.10 3.47
CA ARG A 349 -26.79 -21.78 2.22
C ARG A 349 -25.57 -22.62 1.84
N LYS A 350 -25.75 -23.91 1.56
CA LYS A 350 -24.69 -24.69 0.91
C LYS A 350 -24.47 -24.09 -0.48
N ALA A 351 -23.21 -24.01 -0.93
CA ALA A 351 -22.90 -23.65 -2.30
C ALA A 351 -23.72 -24.53 -3.25
N ASP A 352 -24.34 -23.94 -4.28
CA ASP A 352 -25.06 -24.71 -5.28
C ASP A 352 -24.09 -25.77 -5.87
N PRO A 353 -24.42 -27.08 -5.78
CA PRO A 353 -23.56 -28.14 -6.25
C PRO A 353 -23.25 -28.06 -7.75
N ASN A 354 -24.04 -27.31 -8.53
CA ASN A 354 -23.84 -27.11 -9.96
C ASN A 354 -22.82 -26.00 -10.31
N LEU A 355 -22.38 -25.19 -9.32
CA LEU A 355 -21.38 -24.15 -9.56
C LEU A 355 -20.01 -24.76 -9.86
N ILE A 356 -19.33 -24.22 -10.87
CA ILE A 356 -18.00 -24.69 -11.28
C ILE A 356 -16.96 -24.10 -10.32
N ALA A 357 -16.08 -24.94 -9.78
CA ALA A 357 -15.05 -24.49 -8.85
C ALA A 357 -14.05 -23.54 -9.52
N PRO A 358 -13.89 -22.29 -9.02
CA PRO A 358 -12.81 -21.43 -9.50
C PRO A 358 -11.49 -22.14 -9.26
N ARG A 359 -10.56 -22.01 -10.20
CA ARG A 359 -9.21 -22.54 -10.02
C ARG A 359 -8.26 -21.42 -9.64
N VAL A 360 -7.29 -21.73 -8.79
CA VAL A 360 -6.30 -20.79 -8.29
C VAL A 360 -4.89 -21.27 -8.58
N GLN A 361 -4.05 -20.33 -8.99
CA GLN A 361 -2.61 -20.51 -9.16
C GLN A 361 -1.86 -19.42 -8.37
N PRO A 362 -0.95 -19.80 -7.46
CA PRO A 362 -0.06 -18.84 -6.79
C PRO A 362 0.92 -18.17 -7.78
N LEU A 363 1.16 -16.87 -7.60
CA LEU A 363 2.18 -16.11 -8.33
C LEU A 363 2.97 -15.25 -7.34
N ALA A 364 4.22 -15.66 -7.05
CA ALA A 364 5.04 -15.10 -5.98
C ALA A 364 4.26 -14.99 -4.64
N MET A 365 3.99 -13.78 -4.16
CA MET A 365 3.24 -13.56 -2.90
C MET A 365 1.72 -13.52 -3.11
N GLY A 366 1.21 -13.34 -4.33
CA GLY A 366 -0.22 -13.24 -4.64
C GLY A 366 -0.77 -14.44 -5.38
N ARG A 367 -1.95 -14.26 -6.00
CA ARG A 367 -2.74 -15.34 -6.59
C ARG A 367 -3.52 -14.87 -7.81
N VAL A 368 -3.63 -15.77 -8.79
CA VAL A 368 -4.52 -15.64 -9.96
C VAL A 368 -5.64 -16.66 -9.82
N PHE A 369 -6.87 -16.21 -9.98
CA PHE A 369 -8.08 -17.02 -9.98
C PHE A 369 -8.68 -17.00 -11.38
N ILE A 370 -9.13 -18.16 -11.84
CA ILE A 370 -9.91 -18.30 -13.08
C ILE A 370 -11.30 -18.82 -12.76
N ILE A 371 -12.29 -18.19 -13.39
CA ILE A 371 -13.71 -18.44 -13.21
C ILE A 371 -14.28 -18.81 -14.58
N ALA A 372 -14.98 -19.93 -14.65
CA ALA A 372 -15.51 -20.49 -15.89
C ALA A 372 -16.41 -19.50 -16.66
N ASP A 373 -17.52 -19.12 -16.05
CA ASP A 373 -18.50 -18.17 -16.60
C ASP A 373 -18.87 -17.12 -15.54
N GLY A 374 -18.90 -15.85 -15.91
CA GLY A 374 -19.35 -14.73 -15.08
C GLY A 374 -20.80 -14.85 -14.61
N ALA A 375 -21.64 -15.66 -15.27
CA ALA A 375 -22.99 -15.96 -14.81
C ALA A 375 -23.04 -16.60 -13.41
N GLN A 376 -21.96 -17.23 -12.96
CA GLN A 376 -21.87 -17.82 -11.62
C GLN A 376 -21.99 -16.78 -10.51
N TRP A 377 -21.64 -15.52 -10.78
CA TRP A 377 -21.80 -14.42 -9.82
C TRP A 377 -23.27 -14.16 -9.47
N SER A 378 -24.21 -14.53 -10.35
CA SER A 378 -25.64 -14.41 -10.06
C SER A 378 -26.10 -15.31 -8.91
N ASP A 379 -25.35 -16.38 -8.60
CA ASP A 379 -25.65 -17.22 -7.45
C ASP A 379 -25.18 -16.56 -6.14
N PRO A 380 -26.08 -16.35 -5.16
CA PRO A 380 -25.74 -15.69 -3.89
C PRO A 380 -24.67 -16.40 -3.04
N SER A 381 -24.40 -17.68 -3.31
CA SER A 381 -23.41 -18.48 -2.58
C SER A 381 -22.01 -18.41 -3.17
N PHE A 382 -21.85 -17.97 -4.42
CA PHE A 382 -20.58 -18.02 -5.14
C PHE A 382 -19.53 -17.03 -4.60
N ALA A 383 -19.91 -15.77 -4.36
CA ALA A 383 -18.98 -14.79 -3.79
C ALA A 383 -18.52 -15.16 -2.36
N PRO A 384 -19.41 -15.51 -1.41
CA PRO A 384 -18.99 -16.01 -0.10
C PRO A 384 -18.09 -17.24 -0.17
N TRP A 385 -18.31 -18.15 -1.14
CA TRP A 385 -17.44 -19.31 -1.34
C TRP A 385 -16.00 -18.91 -1.63
N ILE A 386 -15.75 -17.97 -2.54
CA ILE A 386 -14.40 -17.50 -2.87
C ILE A 386 -13.72 -16.91 -1.62
N PHE A 387 -14.37 -15.96 -0.95
CA PHE A 387 -13.76 -15.26 0.18
C PHE A 387 -13.56 -16.16 1.41
N ASN A 388 -14.50 -17.05 1.73
CA ASN A 388 -14.37 -17.99 2.87
C ASN A 388 -13.33 -19.10 2.60
N SER A 389 -13.08 -19.40 1.33
CA SER A 389 -12.03 -20.36 0.95
C SER A 389 -10.63 -19.79 1.19
N LEU A 390 -10.49 -18.47 1.31
CA LEU A 390 -9.23 -17.79 1.52
C LEU A 390 -9.01 -17.43 3.00
N PRO A 391 -7.76 -17.50 3.50
CA PRO A 391 -7.43 -16.96 4.81
C PRO A 391 -7.61 -15.44 4.82
N GLU A 392 -7.93 -14.86 5.97
CA GLU A 392 -8.28 -13.43 6.09
C GLU A 392 -7.14 -12.50 5.66
N ASN A 393 -5.87 -12.92 5.79
CA ASN A 393 -4.72 -12.17 5.30
C ASN A 393 -4.68 -12.02 3.76
N ARG A 394 -5.62 -12.62 3.03
CA ARG A 394 -5.81 -12.40 1.59
C ARG A 394 -6.75 -11.27 1.27
N TRP A 395 -7.61 -10.83 2.18
CA TRP A 395 -8.62 -9.81 1.89
C TRP A 395 -8.70 -8.69 2.93
N ALA A 396 -8.31 -8.94 4.18
CA ALA A 396 -8.17 -7.92 5.21
C ALA A 396 -6.77 -7.29 5.14
N TRP A 397 -6.71 -5.99 4.84
CA TRP A 397 -5.46 -5.26 4.66
C TRP A 397 -4.55 -5.34 5.89
N TYR A 398 -5.11 -5.19 7.09
CA TYR A 398 -4.31 -5.20 8.32
C TYR A 398 -3.69 -6.57 8.62
N LYS A 399 -4.38 -7.66 8.27
CA LYS A 399 -3.85 -9.02 8.37
C LYS A 399 -2.86 -9.31 7.26
N ARG A 400 -3.10 -8.85 6.03
CA ARG A 400 -2.15 -9.02 4.90
C ARG A 400 -0.78 -8.43 5.25
N ASN A 401 -0.78 -7.25 5.86
CA ASN A 401 0.43 -6.50 6.16
C ASN A 401 0.94 -6.65 7.61
N GLY A 402 0.17 -7.30 8.50
CA GLY A 402 0.51 -7.48 9.92
C GLY A 402 0.66 -6.17 10.70
N MET A 403 -0.04 -5.12 10.26
CA MET A 403 -0.02 -3.79 10.86
C MET A 403 -1.30 -3.03 10.54
N THR A 404 -1.46 -1.86 11.15
CA THR A 404 -2.61 -0.97 10.95
C THR A 404 -2.13 0.45 10.71
N LEU A 405 -2.90 1.24 9.97
CA LEU A 405 -2.68 2.69 9.84
C LEU A 405 -3.70 3.50 10.66
N ASN A 406 -4.73 2.83 11.19
CA ASN A 406 -5.89 3.47 11.79
C ASN A 406 -6.11 3.13 13.26
N ARG A 407 -5.45 2.10 13.79
CA ARG A 407 -5.53 1.69 15.20
C ARG A 407 -4.17 1.79 15.89
N GLN A 408 -4.16 1.59 17.21
CA GLN A 408 -2.93 1.38 17.97
C GLN A 408 -2.26 0.07 17.54
N TYR A 409 -0.93 0.08 17.45
CA TYR A 409 -0.16 -1.10 17.07
C TYR A 409 0.77 -1.54 18.21
N ASN A 410 0.41 -2.63 18.87
CA ASN A 410 1.08 -3.10 20.08
C ASN A 410 2.46 -3.73 19.79
N ASP A 411 2.62 -4.36 18.61
CA ASP A 411 3.86 -5.01 18.18
C ASP A 411 4.90 -4.04 17.60
N PHE A 412 4.70 -2.72 17.77
CA PHE A 412 5.66 -1.72 17.33
C PHE A 412 7.06 -2.00 17.91
N TRP A 413 7.16 -2.36 19.18
CA TRP A 413 8.43 -2.49 19.89
C TRP A 413 9.20 -3.79 19.62
N ASN A 414 8.52 -4.83 19.09
CA ASN A 414 9.10 -6.16 18.82
C ASN A 414 10.34 -6.08 17.90
N TRP A 415 10.37 -5.09 17.00
CA TRP A 415 11.42 -4.91 15.99
C TRP A 415 12.29 -3.66 16.22
N SER A 416 12.44 -3.23 17.47
CA SER A 416 13.37 -2.15 17.86
C SER A 416 14.84 -2.52 17.66
N ILE A 417 15.74 -1.54 17.48
CA ILE A 417 17.18 -1.82 17.32
C ILE A 417 17.80 -2.06 18.70
N ARG A 418 18.47 -3.19 18.91
CA ARG A 418 19.06 -3.57 20.20
C ARG A 418 20.08 -2.54 20.68
N GLY A 419 20.03 -2.21 21.97
CA GLY A 419 20.93 -1.24 22.60
C GLY A 419 20.82 0.22 22.14
N ILE A 420 19.88 0.58 21.26
CA ILE A 420 19.69 1.95 20.75
C ILE A 420 18.41 2.57 21.30
N GLY A 421 18.46 3.85 21.67
CA GLY A 421 17.28 4.60 22.15
C GLY A 421 16.96 4.40 23.63
N ARG A 422 17.75 3.63 24.38
CA ARG A 422 17.66 3.53 25.84
C ARG A 422 18.52 4.63 26.49
N PRO A 423 17.98 5.42 27.43
CA PRO A 423 18.81 6.30 28.24
C PRO A 423 19.77 5.41 29.05
N PRO A 424 21.11 5.62 28.97
CA PRO A 424 22.06 4.89 29.79
C PRO A 424 22.01 5.41 31.24
N ILE A 425 20.97 5.05 31.97
CA ILE A 425 20.66 5.58 33.30
C ILE A 425 21.87 5.45 34.25
N PHE A 426 22.51 4.27 34.29
CA PHE A 426 23.67 4.05 35.14
C PHE A 426 24.89 4.89 34.75
N LEU A 427 25.12 5.12 33.46
CA LEU A 427 26.19 6.02 33.02
C LEU A 427 25.89 7.46 33.43
N PHE A 428 24.66 7.93 33.22
CA PHE A 428 24.25 9.27 33.63
C PHE A 428 24.37 9.45 35.14
N LEU A 429 23.90 8.49 35.93
CA LEU A 429 24.04 8.51 37.38
C LEU A 429 25.52 8.55 37.78
N THR A 430 26.36 7.70 37.18
CA THR A 430 27.80 7.67 37.47
C THR A 430 28.46 9.01 37.14
N VAL A 431 28.18 9.59 35.97
CA VAL A 431 28.75 10.88 35.55
C VAL A 431 28.26 12.01 36.44
N ILE A 432 26.96 12.05 36.79
CA ILE A 432 26.41 13.08 37.69
C ILE A 432 27.02 12.95 39.10
N THR A 433 27.19 11.73 39.62
CA THR A 433 27.84 11.49 40.92
C THR A 433 29.29 11.95 40.91
N VAL A 434 30.06 11.57 39.88
CA VAL A 434 31.45 12.01 39.69
C VAL A 434 31.50 13.54 39.60
N PHE A 435 30.66 14.14 38.76
CA PHE A 435 30.56 15.58 38.59
C PHE A 435 30.26 16.32 39.90
N ALA A 436 29.29 15.84 40.68
CA ALA A 436 28.95 16.40 41.99
C ALA A 436 30.10 16.29 42.99
N ALA A 437 30.81 15.15 42.99
CA ALA A 437 32.00 14.96 43.83
C ALA A 437 33.14 15.91 43.43
N PHE A 438 33.35 16.11 42.13
CA PHE A 438 34.37 17.02 41.61
C PHE A 438 34.06 18.48 41.95
N ILE A 439 32.85 18.97 41.70
CA ILE A 439 32.48 20.37 41.98
C ILE A 439 32.40 20.65 43.48
N GLY A 440 31.87 19.71 44.26
CA GLY A 440 31.65 19.89 45.69
C GLY A 440 32.92 19.62 46.50
N PRO A 441 33.04 18.43 47.14
CA PRO A 441 34.08 18.17 48.12
C PRO A 441 35.49 18.27 47.54
N ILE A 442 35.74 17.75 46.33
CA ILE A 442 37.09 17.66 45.78
C ILE A 442 37.63 19.06 45.43
N ASN A 443 36.88 19.84 44.63
CA ASN A 443 37.31 21.18 44.25
C ASN A 443 37.39 22.12 45.47
N PHE A 444 36.46 22.03 46.42
CA PHE A 444 36.52 22.84 47.64
C PHE A 444 37.75 22.51 48.51
N ILE A 445 38.02 21.22 48.77
CA ILE A 445 39.18 20.80 49.58
C ILE A 445 40.49 21.19 48.88
N ALA A 446 40.58 21.02 47.56
CA ALA A 446 41.75 21.40 46.78
C ALA A 446 42.02 22.91 46.83
N MET A 447 41.00 23.74 46.58
CA MET A 447 41.14 25.21 46.62
C MET A 447 41.41 25.72 48.04
N LYS A 448 40.85 25.07 49.07
CA LYS A 448 41.14 25.37 50.47
C LYS A 448 42.59 25.04 50.83
N ARG A 449 43.10 23.88 50.39
CA ARG A 449 44.50 23.48 50.62
C ARG A 449 45.50 24.40 49.91
N TRP A 450 45.10 25.03 48.81
CA TRP A 450 45.90 26.01 48.07
C TRP A 450 45.66 27.47 48.48
N ASN A 451 44.80 27.71 49.48
CA ASN A 451 44.46 29.04 50.02
C ASN A 451 43.95 30.05 48.96
N ARG A 452 43.39 29.55 47.85
CA ARG A 452 42.90 30.34 46.70
C ARG A 452 41.40 30.15 46.47
N HIS A 453 40.61 30.38 47.52
CA HIS A 453 39.16 30.17 47.50
C HIS A 453 38.43 30.94 46.38
N TYR A 454 38.95 32.10 45.96
CA TYR A 454 38.38 32.88 44.86
C TYR A 454 38.42 32.15 43.50
N LEU A 455 39.32 31.17 43.30
CA LEU A 455 39.41 30.41 42.06
C LEU A 455 38.19 29.49 41.83
N LEU A 456 37.37 29.23 42.86
CA LEU A 456 36.09 28.52 42.70
C LEU A 456 35.17 29.20 41.68
N LEU A 457 35.27 30.53 41.54
CA LEU A 457 34.53 31.31 40.54
C LEU A 457 34.86 30.90 39.10
N VAL A 458 36.05 30.35 38.86
CA VAL A 458 36.52 29.92 37.54
C VAL A 458 36.49 28.40 37.40
N THR A 459 36.90 27.65 38.42
CA THR A 459 37.00 26.19 38.32
C THR A 459 35.63 25.52 38.17
N VAL A 460 34.59 26.03 38.84
CA VAL A 460 33.23 25.48 38.73
C VAL A 460 32.68 25.59 37.30
N PRO A 461 32.69 26.78 36.64
CA PRO A 461 32.33 26.88 35.23
C PRO A 461 33.18 26.01 34.30
N VAL A 462 34.49 25.94 34.51
CA VAL A 462 35.39 25.13 33.65
C VAL A 462 35.09 23.64 33.78
N ILE A 463 34.94 23.11 35.00
CA ILE A 463 34.59 21.70 35.22
C ILE A 463 33.22 21.39 34.62
N SER A 464 32.27 22.31 34.75
CA SER A 464 30.93 22.19 34.14
C SER A 464 30.99 22.13 32.61
N LEU A 465 31.76 23.03 31.99
CA LEU A 465 31.95 23.07 30.55
C LEU A 465 32.61 21.77 30.04
N VAL A 466 33.70 21.34 30.68
CA VAL A 466 34.40 20.09 30.33
C VAL A 466 33.44 18.91 30.44
N THR A 467 32.69 18.80 31.53
CA THR A 467 31.74 17.69 31.73
C THR A 467 30.65 17.68 30.67
N THR A 468 30.10 18.85 30.31
CA THR A 468 29.08 18.96 29.27
C THR A 468 29.65 18.58 27.89
N VAL A 469 30.85 19.05 27.55
CA VAL A 469 31.53 18.69 26.30
C VAL A 469 31.84 17.19 26.26
N SER A 470 32.30 16.60 27.36
CA SER A 470 32.57 15.16 27.46
C SER A 470 31.31 14.32 27.30
N LEU A 471 30.19 14.71 27.93
CA LEU A 471 28.90 14.02 27.78
C LEU A 471 28.39 14.09 26.34
N PHE A 472 28.48 15.27 25.72
CA PHE A 472 28.08 15.46 24.33
C PHE A 472 28.97 14.65 23.37
N GLY A 473 30.30 14.70 23.58
CA GLY A 473 31.28 13.94 22.81
C GLY A 473 31.09 12.44 22.95
N TYR A 474 30.82 11.95 24.16
CA TYR A 474 30.50 10.54 24.40
C TYR A 474 29.26 10.10 23.62
N GLY A 475 28.17 10.89 23.67
CA GLY A 475 26.96 10.61 22.90
C GLY A 475 27.23 10.56 21.39
N PHE A 476 28.05 11.49 20.88
CA PHE A 476 28.42 11.54 19.47
C PHE A 476 29.28 10.34 19.03
N ILE A 477 30.21 9.88 19.87
CA ILE A 477 31.07 8.72 19.60
C ILE A 477 30.26 7.42 19.69
N LYS A 478 29.40 7.28 20.72
CA LYS A 478 28.62 6.07 20.97
C LYS A 478 27.53 5.87 19.91
N ASP A 479 26.73 6.91 19.64
CA ASP A 479 25.58 6.82 18.74
C ASP A 479 26.01 7.00 17.27
N GLY A 480 27.20 7.55 17.03
CA GLY A 480 27.69 7.91 15.71
C GLY A 480 26.90 9.05 15.06
N VAL A 481 27.21 9.33 13.79
CA VAL A 481 26.61 10.43 13.01
C VAL A 481 25.61 9.91 11.96
N GLY A 482 25.58 8.60 11.76
CA GLY A 482 24.80 7.95 10.71
C GLY A 482 23.39 7.55 11.13
N THR A 483 22.73 6.89 10.19
CA THR A 483 21.46 6.19 10.43
C THR A 483 21.77 4.71 10.62
N THR A 484 21.29 4.13 11.72
CA THR A 484 21.28 2.67 11.89
C THR A 484 19.93 2.14 11.46
N VAL A 485 19.93 1.02 10.74
CA VAL A 485 18.71 0.35 10.29
C VAL A 485 18.71 -1.12 10.74
N ARG A 486 17.56 -1.59 11.21
CA ARG A 486 17.25 -3.01 11.39
C ARG A 486 16.15 -3.39 10.42
N ARG A 487 16.38 -4.42 9.62
CA ARG A 487 15.47 -4.90 8.57
C ARG A 487 15.07 -6.33 8.87
N ARG A 488 13.78 -6.60 8.77
CA ARG A 488 13.26 -7.95 8.61
C ARG A 488 12.62 -8.04 7.26
N ALA A 489 13.12 -8.94 6.41
CA ALA A 489 12.66 -9.00 5.04
C ALA A 489 12.48 -10.42 4.52
N TYR A 490 11.51 -10.57 3.63
CA TYR A 490 11.35 -11.72 2.77
C TYR A 490 11.51 -11.27 1.32
N VAL A 491 12.32 -12.00 0.57
CA VAL A 491 12.58 -11.77 -0.85
C VAL A 491 12.24 -13.03 -1.62
N HIS A 492 11.35 -12.91 -2.60
CA HIS A 492 11.16 -13.93 -3.62
C HIS A 492 11.98 -13.55 -4.85
N LEU A 493 12.81 -14.47 -5.35
CA LEU A 493 13.71 -14.23 -6.48
C LEU A 493 13.53 -15.33 -7.54
N ASP A 494 13.12 -14.92 -8.73
CA ASP A 494 13.14 -15.78 -9.90
C ASP A 494 14.31 -15.39 -10.81
N GLN A 495 15.39 -16.19 -10.75
CA GLN A 495 16.62 -15.89 -11.49
C GLN A 495 16.45 -16.04 -13.00
N ALA A 496 15.55 -16.91 -13.45
CA ALA A 496 15.33 -17.15 -14.88
C ALA A 496 14.69 -15.93 -15.55
N SER A 497 13.72 -15.30 -14.89
CA SER A 497 13.07 -14.09 -15.38
C SER A 497 13.73 -12.78 -14.91
N GLY A 498 14.68 -12.86 -13.95
CA GLY A 498 15.30 -11.70 -13.31
C GLY A 498 14.32 -10.90 -12.44
N ARG A 499 13.18 -11.49 -12.07
CA ARG A 499 12.11 -10.85 -11.31
C ARG A 499 12.29 -11.11 -9.82
N MET A 500 12.07 -10.07 -9.03
CA MET A 500 12.24 -10.11 -7.59
C MET A 500 11.12 -9.32 -6.91
N GLN A 501 10.60 -9.85 -5.80
CA GLN A 501 9.69 -9.13 -4.92
C GLN A 501 10.25 -9.14 -3.52
N SER A 502 10.31 -7.97 -2.90
CA SER A 502 10.78 -7.80 -1.53
C SER A 502 9.68 -7.21 -0.66
N TRP A 503 9.51 -7.82 0.50
CA TRP A 503 8.71 -7.32 1.61
C TRP A 503 9.66 -7.08 2.77
N SER A 504 9.60 -5.91 3.40
CA SER A 504 10.49 -5.63 4.51
C SER A 504 9.90 -4.68 5.53
N ARG A 505 9.99 -5.06 6.80
CA ARG A 505 9.81 -4.16 7.94
C ARG A 505 11.17 -3.55 8.28
N GLN A 506 11.24 -2.23 8.32
CA GLN A 506 12.48 -1.49 8.47
C GLN A 506 12.36 -0.50 9.63
N THR A 507 13.21 -0.67 10.63
CA THR A 507 13.32 0.22 11.80
C THR A 507 14.56 1.08 11.66
N TYR A 508 14.37 2.38 11.72
CA TYR A 508 15.42 3.39 11.58
C TYR A 508 15.66 4.08 12.91
N TYR A 509 16.93 4.28 13.23
CA TYR A 509 17.37 5.24 14.23
C TYR A 509 18.41 6.17 13.61
N ALA A 510 18.07 7.43 13.45
CA ALA A 510 19.01 8.43 12.96
C ALA A 510 19.59 9.21 14.14
N SER A 511 20.90 9.10 14.38
CA SER A 511 21.58 9.98 15.35
C SER A 511 21.53 11.43 14.88
N MET A 512 21.67 11.61 13.56
CA MET A 512 21.37 12.85 12.84
C MET A 512 20.49 12.53 11.63
N ALA A 513 19.32 13.17 11.55
CA ALA A 513 18.39 12.94 10.45
C ALA A 513 19.03 13.29 9.10
N PRO A 514 18.90 12.43 8.07
CA PRO A 514 19.43 12.72 6.75
C PRO A 514 18.72 13.92 6.14
N TYR A 515 19.48 14.93 5.71
CA TYR A 515 18.93 16.16 5.12
C TYR A 515 18.10 15.94 3.85
N ARG A 516 18.34 14.84 3.12
CA ARG A 516 17.58 14.47 1.91
C ARG A 516 16.33 13.63 2.23
N GLY A 517 16.11 13.27 3.49
CA GLY A 517 15.08 12.32 3.90
C GLY A 517 15.39 10.89 3.44
N LEU A 518 14.35 10.08 3.23
CA LEU A 518 14.47 8.72 2.69
C LEU A 518 14.19 8.74 1.18
N GLN A 519 14.95 7.97 0.40
CA GLN A 519 14.82 7.87 -1.05
C GLN A 519 14.66 6.41 -1.47
N PHE A 520 13.49 6.08 -2.00
CA PHE A 520 13.16 4.75 -2.50
C PHE A 520 12.97 4.74 -4.02
N PRO A 521 13.11 3.58 -4.68
CA PRO A 521 12.75 3.41 -6.09
C PRO A 521 11.30 3.80 -6.36
N LEU A 522 10.99 4.17 -7.61
CA LEU A 522 9.61 4.43 -8.04
C LEU A 522 8.70 3.19 -7.90
N THR A 523 9.24 1.98 -7.75
CA THR A 523 8.41 0.79 -7.56
C THR A 523 8.14 0.46 -6.10
N ALA A 524 8.69 1.19 -5.13
CA ALA A 524 8.48 0.87 -3.72
C ALA A 524 7.17 1.48 -3.20
N ALA A 525 6.36 0.68 -2.50
CA ALA A 525 5.31 1.17 -1.62
C ALA A 525 5.88 1.26 -0.21
N VAL A 526 5.82 2.45 0.38
CA VAL A 526 6.29 2.72 1.74
C VAL A 526 5.10 3.09 2.63
N TYR A 527 4.89 2.32 3.69
CA TYR A 527 3.84 2.52 4.66
C TYR A 527 4.45 2.77 6.04
N PRO A 528 4.07 3.84 6.76
CA PRO A 528 4.55 4.06 8.11
C PRO A 528 3.92 3.04 9.05
N ILE A 529 4.73 2.47 9.94
CA ILE A 529 4.22 1.71 11.09
C ILE A 529 4.17 2.70 12.25
N LEU A 530 2.95 3.02 12.69
CA LEU A 530 2.71 4.04 13.72
C LEU A 530 2.40 3.35 15.05
N LEU A 531 3.02 3.81 16.14
CA LEU A 531 2.67 3.36 17.49
C LEU A 531 1.23 3.76 17.86
N GLU A 532 0.88 5.03 17.58
CA GLU A 532 -0.45 5.59 17.78
C GLU A 532 -1.00 6.15 16.47
N SER A 533 -2.25 5.81 16.13
CA SER A 533 -2.96 6.42 15.02
C SER A 533 -3.50 7.81 15.41
N GLY A 534 -2.84 8.86 14.91
CA GLY A 534 -3.46 10.13 14.49
C GLY A 534 -4.36 10.93 15.46
N SER A 535 -4.17 10.92 16.78
CA SER A 535 -4.99 11.74 17.71
C SER A 535 -4.28 12.64 18.70
N GLY A 536 -2.96 12.72 18.60
CA GLY A 536 -2.26 13.86 19.18
C GLY A 536 -2.62 15.15 18.44
N ARG A 537 -2.63 16.28 19.17
CA ARG A 537 -2.45 17.61 18.58
C ARG A 537 -1.41 17.52 17.46
N GLN A 538 -1.73 18.13 16.31
CA GLN A 538 -0.89 18.22 15.10
C GLN A 538 0.53 17.69 15.31
N SER A 539 0.92 16.63 14.59
CA SER A 539 2.36 16.41 14.41
C SER A 539 2.91 17.73 13.88
N PRO A 540 3.84 18.40 14.59
CA PRO A 540 4.26 19.76 14.27
C PRO A 540 4.90 19.85 12.88
N ASN A 541 5.24 18.71 12.27
CA ASN A 541 5.87 18.61 10.97
C ASN A 541 5.01 17.78 9.99
N PRO A 542 4.38 18.40 8.98
CA PRO A 542 3.67 17.66 7.94
C PRO A 542 4.64 16.84 7.09
N HIS A 543 4.23 15.61 6.79
CA HIS A 543 4.97 14.70 5.93
C HIS A 543 4.99 15.21 4.49
N LEU A 544 6.16 15.25 3.85
CA LEU A 544 6.32 15.70 2.47
C LEU A 544 6.89 14.60 1.58
N LEU A 545 6.07 14.08 0.67
CA LEU A 545 6.43 13.13 -0.38
C LEU A 545 6.65 13.88 -1.69
N GLN A 546 7.81 13.66 -2.32
CA GLN A 546 8.15 14.27 -3.61
C GLN A 546 8.48 13.18 -4.64
N TRP A 547 7.81 13.22 -5.79
CA TRP A 547 8.07 12.37 -6.95
C TRP A 547 9.04 13.05 -7.90
N THR A 548 10.30 12.59 -7.95
CA THR A 548 11.37 13.15 -8.80
C THR A 548 12.32 12.05 -9.29
N GLY A 549 11.95 11.33 -10.35
CA GLY A 549 12.69 10.14 -10.86
C GLY A 549 12.83 8.98 -9.85
N SER A 550 12.44 9.20 -8.59
CA SER A 550 12.50 8.35 -7.42
C SER A 550 11.45 8.85 -6.42
N GLN A 551 11.12 8.02 -5.44
CA GLN A 551 10.22 8.38 -4.35
C GLN A 551 11.03 9.01 -3.21
N ARG A 552 10.84 10.30 -2.94
CA ARG A 552 11.59 11.02 -1.89
C ARG A 552 10.66 11.41 -0.74
N LEU A 553 10.87 10.79 0.41
CA LEU A 553 10.20 11.05 1.68
C LEU A 553 11.02 12.12 2.43
N ARG A 554 10.83 13.39 2.05
CA ARG A 554 11.76 14.49 2.42
C ARG A 554 11.65 14.98 3.85
N ARG A 555 10.43 15.16 4.35
CA ARG A 555 10.16 15.81 5.66
C ARG A 555 9.15 15.00 6.45
N GLY A 556 9.34 14.93 7.77
CA GLY A 556 8.42 14.28 8.71
C GLY A 556 8.66 12.79 8.92
N TYR A 557 9.41 12.12 8.03
CA TYR A 557 9.57 10.66 8.02
C TYR A 557 10.69 10.13 8.93
N ILE A 558 11.74 10.90 9.13
CA ILE A 558 12.85 10.49 9.98
C ILE A 558 13.33 11.71 10.75
N ALA A 559 13.41 11.57 12.07
CA ALA A 559 13.88 12.62 12.97
C ALA A 559 15.07 12.13 13.79
N SER A 560 15.89 13.07 14.24
CA SER A 560 17.09 12.76 15.02
C SER A 560 16.71 12.19 16.37
N ARG A 561 17.40 11.12 16.78
CA ARG A 561 17.25 10.43 18.07
C ARG A 561 15.85 9.86 18.34
N THR A 562 15.06 9.63 17.29
CA THR A 562 13.76 8.96 17.37
C THR A 562 13.75 7.69 16.52
N LEU A 563 13.04 6.67 16.98
CA LEU A 563 12.78 5.49 16.17
C LEU A 563 11.67 5.77 15.15
N SER A 564 11.85 5.33 13.92
CA SER A 564 10.84 5.39 12.87
C SER A 564 10.76 4.02 12.19
N GLN A 565 9.55 3.53 11.90
CA GLN A 565 9.35 2.21 11.30
C GLN A 565 8.51 2.29 10.04
N TYR A 566 8.87 1.48 9.05
CA TYR A 566 8.21 1.41 7.76
C TYR A 566 8.06 -0.03 7.28
N LEU A 567 6.90 -0.37 6.71
CA LEU A 567 6.79 -1.50 5.79
C LEU A 567 7.12 -0.99 4.38
N VAL A 568 8.04 -1.68 3.71
CA VAL A 568 8.43 -1.41 2.33
C VAL A 568 8.17 -2.67 1.50
N VAL A 569 7.35 -2.51 0.46
CA VAL A 569 7.04 -3.56 -0.52
C VAL A 569 7.53 -3.09 -1.89
N GLN A 570 8.35 -3.89 -2.56
CA GLN A 570 8.98 -3.50 -3.81
C GLN A 570 9.15 -4.69 -4.77
N PRO A 571 8.51 -4.67 -5.95
CA PRO A 571 8.86 -5.51 -7.08
C PRO A 571 9.99 -4.89 -7.91
N THR A 572 10.80 -5.74 -8.54
CA THR A 572 11.92 -5.40 -9.41
C THR A 572 11.96 -6.38 -10.58
N LYS A 573 12.03 -5.87 -11.82
CA LYS A 573 11.92 -6.68 -13.06
C LYS A 573 13.26 -7.15 -13.63
N SER A 574 14.38 -6.60 -13.17
CA SER A 574 15.70 -6.90 -13.74
C SER A 574 16.78 -6.77 -12.67
N THR A 575 16.86 -7.77 -11.80
CA THR A 575 17.96 -7.86 -10.84
C THR A 575 19.11 -8.65 -11.44
N ALA A 576 20.34 -8.19 -11.22
CA ALA A 576 21.55 -8.95 -11.55
C ALA A 576 21.92 -9.96 -10.45
N ALA A 577 21.17 -9.96 -9.34
CA ALA A 577 21.43 -10.85 -8.22
C ALA A 577 21.17 -12.30 -8.62
N ASN A 578 22.16 -13.14 -8.34
CA ASN A 578 22.16 -14.52 -8.75
C ASN A 578 22.83 -15.40 -7.69
N LEU A 579 22.52 -16.68 -7.72
CA LEU A 579 23.23 -17.73 -7.02
C LEU A 579 23.71 -18.69 -8.10
N SER A 580 24.97 -18.58 -8.50
CA SER A 580 25.53 -19.42 -9.56
C SER A 580 25.79 -20.81 -9.00
N ILE A 581 25.11 -21.82 -9.53
CA ILE A 581 25.19 -23.19 -9.05
C ILE A 581 25.80 -24.05 -10.15
N ALA A 582 26.89 -24.73 -9.84
CA ALA A 582 27.58 -25.65 -10.74
C ALA A 582 27.69 -27.03 -10.09
N VAL A 583 27.25 -28.05 -10.82
CA VAL A 583 27.30 -29.46 -10.43
C VAL A 583 28.51 -30.09 -11.13
N SER A 584 29.50 -30.57 -10.36
CA SER A 584 30.68 -31.27 -10.90
C SER A 584 31.04 -32.42 -9.97
N ASP A 585 31.25 -33.62 -10.51
CA ASP A 585 31.69 -34.83 -9.77
C ASP A 585 30.91 -35.08 -8.47
N GLU A 586 29.57 -35.08 -8.54
CA GLU A 586 28.63 -35.26 -7.41
C GLU A 586 28.73 -34.19 -6.30
N LYS A 587 29.47 -33.10 -6.54
CA LYS A 587 29.60 -31.97 -5.62
C LYS A 587 28.87 -30.75 -6.16
N LEU A 588 27.99 -30.19 -5.33
CA LEU A 588 27.26 -28.97 -5.62
C LEU A 588 28.11 -27.77 -5.19
N SER A 589 28.63 -27.01 -6.15
CA SER A 589 29.38 -25.78 -5.89
C SER A 589 28.51 -24.56 -6.15
N VAL A 590 28.59 -23.58 -5.25
CA VAL A 590 27.72 -22.40 -5.30
C VAL A 590 28.53 -21.13 -5.11
N ARG A 591 28.30 -20.14 -5.98
CA ARG A 591 28.87 -18.79 -5.89
C ARG A 591 27.80 -17.78 -5.48
N ASN A 592 28.09 -17.01 -4.43
CA ASN A 592 27.18 -15.99 -3.91
C ASN A 592 27.25 -14.68 -4.73
N GLU A 593 26.24 -14.39 -5.53
CA GLU A 593 26.10 -13.13 -6.26
C GLU A 593 24.80 -12.40 -5.85
N LEU A 594 24.27 -12.67 -4.65
CA LEU A 594 23.01 -12.10 -4.14
C LEU A 594 23.16 -10.67 -3.57
N GLY A 595 24.36 -10.09 -3.63
CA GLY A 595 24.62 -8.71 -3.18
C GLY A 595 24.65 -8.53 -1.66
N GLY A 596 24.95 -9.59 -0.90
CA GLY A 596 25.19 -9.54 0.54
C GLY A 596 25.75 -10.85 1.09
N SER A 597 26.23 -10.83 2.33
CA SER A 597 26.82 -12.03 2.95
C SER A 597 25.73 -13.00 3.41
N ILE A 598 25.83 -14.25 2.98
CA ILE A 598 24.92 -15.33 3.36
C ILE A 598 25.41 -15.94 4.68
N THR A 599 24.54 -15.99 5.68
CA THR A 599 24.83 -16.67 6.95
C THR A 599 24.49 -18.15 6.85
N HIS A 600 23.32 -18.49 6.29
CA HIS A 600 22.87 -19.85 6.05
C HIS A 600 22.30 -19.99 4.64
N LEU A 601 22.66 -21.07 3.95
CA LEU A 601 22.18 -21.41 2.63
C LEU A 601 21.65 -22.85 2.62
N LEU A 602 20.50 -23.03 1.99
CA LEU A 602 19.94 -24.32 1.68
C LEU A 602 19.58 -24.36 0.19
N VAL A 603 20.08 -25.35 -0.53
CA VAL A 603 19.79 -25.55 -1.95
C VAL A 603 19.17 -26.93 -2.14
N CYS A 604 18.10 -26.99 -2.94
CA CYS A 604 17.49 -28.21 -3.42
C CYS A 604 17.95 -28.42 -4.87
N ASP A 605 18.61 -29.55 -5.13
CA ASP A 605 19.10 -29.90 -6.45
C ASP A 605 17.98 -30.38 -7.40
N GLU A 606 18.34 -30.91 -8.56
CA GLU A 606 17.38 -31.40 -9.55
C GLU A 606 16.70 -32.70 -9.13
N GLN A 607 17.40 -33.51 -8.33
CA GLN A 607 16.95 -34.78 -7.79
C GLN A 607 16.08 -34.61 -6.54
N GLY A 608 15.98 -33.38 -6.01
CA GLY A 608 15.24 -33.06 -4.80
C GLY A 608 16.04 -33.24 -3.51
N GLN A 609 17.34 -33.54 -3.60
CA GLN A 609 18.22 -33.66 -2.45
C GLN A 609 18.65 -32.28 -1.95
N LEU A 610 18.74 -32.15 -0.62
CA LEU A 610 19.05 -30.91 0.06
C LEU A 610 20.53 -30.81 0.37
N HIS A 611 21.09 -29.63 0.09
CA HIS A 611 22.48 -29.30 0.34
C HIS A 611 22.58 -28.01 1.16
N SER A 612 23.42 -27.99 2.19
CA SER A 612 23.59 -26.85 3.08
C SER A 612 24.95 -26.18 2.95
N GLY A 613 24.97 -24.86 3.13
CA GLY A 613 26.17 -24.04 3.22
C GLY A 613 26.05 -22.97 4.31
N HIS A 614 27.19 -22.50 4.80
CA HIS A 614 27.25 -21.54 5.90
C HIS A 614 28.34 -20.50 5.65
N LYS A 615 28.08 -19.24 6.02
CA LYS A 615 29.04 -18.12 5.96
C LYS A 615 29.70 -17.95 4.58
N LEU A 616 28.92 -17.59 3.56
CA LEU A 616 29.44 -17.26 2.24
C LEU A 616 29.48 -15.73 2.06
N ALA A 617 30.67 -15.16 1.90
CA ALA A 617 30.84 -13.76 1.53
C ALA A 617 30.37 -13.49 0.10
N VAL A 618 30.22 -12.22 -0.26
CA VAL A 618 29.85 -11.82 -1.63
C VAL A 618 30.97 -12.20 -2.59
N GLY A 619 30.61 -12.90 -3.67
CA GLY A 619 31.53 -13.37 -4.71
C GLY A 619 32.27 -14.67 -4.38
N GLU A 620 32.14 -15.17 -3.14
CA GLU A 620 32.77 -16.41 -2.68
C GLU A 620 32.08 -17.64 -3.27
N THR A 621 32.87 -18.66 -3.56
CA THR A 621 32.40 -19.98 -4.01
C THR A 621 32.62 -21.00 -2.91
N ALA A 622 31.58 -21.76 -2.57
CA ALA A 622 31.66 -22.84 -1.60
C ALA A 622 31.06 -24.13 -2.16
N THR A 623 31.65 -25.28 -1.80
CA THR A 623 31.06 -26.60 -2.04
C THR A 623 30.09 -26.92 -0.91
N LEU A 624 28.84 -27.21 -1.26
CA LEU A 624 27.79 -27.55 -0.31
C LEU A 624 27.88 -29.02 0.11
N LYS A 625 27.42 -29.30 1.33
CA LYS A 625 27.33 -30.66 1.85
C LYS A 625 25.90 -31.16 1.76
N PRO A 626 25.67 -32.41 1.32
CA PRO A 626 24.35 -33.02 1.39
C PRO A 626 23.97 -33.20 2.85
N THR A 627 22.71 -32.86 3.18
CA THR A 627 22.25 -32.86 4.57
C THR A 627 20.77 -33.23 4.65
N ASP A 628 20.38 -33.92 5.73
CA ASP A 628 18.99 -34.27 6.00
C ASP A 628 18.12 -33.08 6.41
N GLY A 629 16.85 -33.13 6.04
CA GLY A 629 15.94 -31.98 6.18
C GLY A 629 15.56 -31.58 7.61
N GLU A 630 15.74 -32.43 8.63
CA GLU A 630 15.37 -32.12 10.03
C GLU A 630 16.41 -31.28 10.76
N ASP A 631 17.69 -31.61 10.59
CA ASP A 631 18.79 -30.89 11.22
C ASP A 631 18.88 -29.46 10.68
N ILE A 632 18.71 -29.29 9.37
CA ILE A 632 18.75 -27.96 8.72
C ILE A 632 17.53 -27.13 9.10
N ALA A 633 16.34 -27.72 9.18
CA ALA A 633 15.15 -26.98 9.59
C ALA A 633 15.30 -26.44 11.02
N THR A 634 15.99 -27.19 11.88
CA THR A 634 16.30 -26.77 13.25
C THR A 634 17.33 -25.64 13.25
N ILE A 635 18.43 -25.75 12.49
CA ILE A 635 19.45 -24.69 12.36
C ILE A 635 18.84 -23.39 11.79
N MET A 636 18.05 -23.49 10.72
CA MET A 636 17.37 -22.35 10.12
C MET A 636 16.36 -21.71 11.08
N ARG A 637 15.65 -22.54 11.87
CA ARG A 637 14.71 -22.07 12.88
C ARG A 637 15.42 -21.33 14.01
N GLU A 638 16.53 -21.85 14.50
CA GLU A 638 17.35 -21.21 15.54
C GLU A 638 17.90 -19.85 15.07
N ALA A 639 18.46 -19.79 13.85
CA ALA A 639 18.93 -18.54 13.25
C ALA A 639 17.82 -17.48 13.12
N LEU A 640 16.58 -17.92 12.82
CA LEU A 640 15.41 -17.04 12.72
C LEU A 640 14.79 -16.67 14.08
N ILE A 641 15.01 -17.46 15.14
CA ILE A 641 14.54 -17.17 16.51
C ILE A 641 15.50 -16.22 17.22
N GLU A 642 16.81 -16.47 17.15
CA GLU A 642 17.83 -15.63 17.81
C GLU A 642 17.74 -14.18 17.33
N SER A 643 17.40 -14.01 16.06
CA SER A 643 17.16 -12.71 15.44
C SER A 643 15.82 -12.05 15.78
N PHE A 644 14.87 -12.75 16.41
CA PHE A 644 13.55 -12.24 16.79
C PHE A 644 13.52 -11.60 18.18
N THR A 645 14.44 -11.94 19.10
CA THR A 645 14.28 -11.51 20.50
C THR A 645 14.33 -9.98 20.65
N SER A 646 13.19 -9.40 21.04
CA SER A 646 13.05 -8.01 21.47
C SER A 646 13.64 -7.87 22.86
N GLU A 647 14.45 -6.82 23.08
CA GLU A 647 14.95 -6.51 24.42
C GLU A 647 13.93 -5.73 25.25
N ILE A 648 12.88 -5.17 24.64
CA ILE A 648 11.89 -4.33 25.31
C ILE A 648 10.80 -5.22 25.89
N ASP A 649 10.65 -5.19 27.21
CA ASP A 649 9.55 -5.85 27.92
C ASP A 649 8.20 -5.25 27.46
N PRO A 650 7.29 -6.07 26.89
CA PRO A 650 5.95 -5.64 26.52
C PRO A 650 5.18 -4.98 27.69
N GLY A 651 5.50 -5.34 28.94
CA GLY A 651 4.88 -4.80 30.15
C GLY A 651 5.28 -3.35 30.49
N LEU A 652 6.41 -2.85 29.97
CA LEU A 652 6.85 -1.46 30.15
C LEU A 652 6.16 -0.49 29.18
N VAL A 653 5.54 -1.01 28.12
CA VAL A 653 4.79 -0.21 27.15
C VAL A 653 3.43 0.09 27.78
N ARG A 654 3.26 1.31 28.29
CA ARG A 654 2.00 1.77 28.87
C ARG A 654 0.89 1.57 27.82
N ARG A 655 0.04 0.56 28.02
CA ARG A 655 -1.17 0.33 27.22
C ARG A 655 -2.15 1.48 27.48
N THR A 656 -1.90 2.63 26.88
CA THR A 656 -2.88 3.71 26.85
C THR A 656 -3.98 3.32 25.88
N ARG A 657 -4.98 2.57 26.38
CA ARG A 657 -6.28 2.45 25.72
C ARG A 657 -6.93 3.83 25.71
N ARG A 658 -6.66 4.62 24.67
CA ARG A 658 -7.52 5.76 24.36
C ARG A 658 -8.76 5.20 23.67
N TYR A 659 -9.84 5.12 24.44
CA TYR A 659 -11.18 4.83 23.93
C TYR A 659 -11.58 5.95 22.99
N TRP A 660 -12.04 5.58 21.80
CA TRP A 660 -12.61 6.51 20.85
C TRP A 660 -14.12 6.37 20.81
N TYR A 661 -14.79 7.51 20.77
CA TYR A 661 -16.22 7.59 20.45
C TYR A 661 -16.35 7.98 18.98
N GLY A 662 -16.42 6.98 18.10
CA GLY A 662 -16.69 7.16 16.68
C GLY A 662 -17.05 5.81 16.07
N TYR A 663 -17.91 5.81 15.04
CA TYR A 663 -18.42 4.63 14.33
C TYR A 663 -17.31 3.79 13.65
N GLN A 664 -16.37 3.23 14.40
CA GLN A 664 -15.29 2.41 13.88
C GLN A 664 -15.62 0.94 14.11
N VAL A 665 -16.05 0.32 13.02
CA VAL A 665 -16.21 -1.13 12.86
C VAL A 665 -14.94 -1.89 13.30
N ASP A 666 -13.78 -1.20 13.30
CA ASP A 666 -12.46 -1.76 13.58
C ASP A 666 -12.12 -1.93 15.08
N GLU A 667 -12.86 -1.33 16.01
CA GLU A 667 -12.58 -1.46 17.46
C GLU A 667 -12.91 -2.85 18.02
N ASN A 668 -13.87 -3.55 17.41
CA ASN A 668 -14.27 -4.89 17.80
C ASN A 668 -13.49 -5.99 17.05
N LEU A 669 -12.59 -5.62 16.15
CA LEU A 669 -11.74 -6.56 15.43
C LEU A 669 -10.60 -7.06 16.32
N PRO A 670 -10.04 -8.25 16.04
CA PRO A 670 -8.78 -8.68 16.61
C PRO A 670 -7.71 -7.59 16.48
N GLU A 671 -6.83 -7.51 17.49
CA GLU A 671 -5.69 -6.60 17.44
C GLU A 671 -4.82 -6.96 16.20
N PRO A 672 -4.26 -5.95 15.50
CA PRO A 672 -3.29 -6.21 14.45
C PRO A 672 -2.05 -6.89 15.03
N ASP A 673 -1.62 -7.97 14.40
CA ASP A 673 -0.51 -8.83 14.84
C ASP A 673 0.45 -9.06 13.65
N ASP A 674 1.76 -8.88 13.87
CA ASP A 674 2.76 -9.01 12.80
C ASP A 674 2.81 -10.41 12.18
N VAL A 675 2.54 -11.46 12.98
CA VAL A 675 2.60 -12.86 12.53
C VAL A 675 1.54 -13.20 11.49
N THR A 676 0.48 -12.38 11.39
CA THR A 676 -0.61 -12.59 10.42
C THR A 676 -0.24 -12.17 8.99
N SER A 677 0.84 -11.39 8.84
CA SER A 677 1.28 -10.84 7.55
C SER A 677 1.70 -11.91 6.55
N LEU A 678 1.51 -11.65 5.25
CA LEU A 678 2.03 -12.54 4.21
C LEU A 678 3.55 -12.72 4.30
N MET A 679 4.27 -11.67 4.70
CA MET A 679 5.72 -11.70 4.92
C MET A 679 6.10 -12.67 6.04
N GLU A 680 5.48 -12.55 7.22
CA GLU A 680 5.79 -13.42 8.35
C GLU A 680 5.33 -14.86 8.09
N HIS A 681 4.22 -15.08 7.40
CA HIS A 681 3.82 -16.42 6.94
C HIS A 681 4.89 -17.02 6.01
N ALA A 682 5.40 -16.26 5.03
CA ALA A 682 6.44 -16.74 4.13
C ALA A 682 7.76 -17.05 4.85
N ILE A 683 8.11 -16.27 5.88
CA ILE A 683 9.27 -16.55 6.76
C ILE A 683 8.98 -17.77 7.65
N ALA A 684 7.77 -17.91 8.17
CA ALA A 684 7.36 -19.03 9.02
C ALA A 684 7.34 -20.35 8.25
N ASP A 685 6.98 -20.35 6.96
CA ASP A 685 7.08 -21.53 6.09
C ASP A 685 8.52 -22.05 6.03
N VAL A 686 9.53 -21.16 6.05
CA VAL A 686 10.94 -21.54 6.17
C VAL A 686 11.27 -22.11 7.56
N ARG A 687 10.62 -21.64 8.63
CA ARG A 687 10.85 -22.12 10.02
C ARG A 687 10.18 -23.48 10.33
N GLY A 688 9.03 -23.74 9.70
CA GLY A 688 8.05 -24.76 10.12
C GLY A 688 8.29 -26.19 9.63
N GLY A 689 9.43 -26.49 8.99
CA GLY A 689 9.73 -27.84 8.47
C GLY A 689 9.19 -28.11 7.06
N VAL A 690 8.50 -27.16 6.43
CA VAL A 690 8.11 -27.17 5.00
C VAL A 690 9.35 -27.19 4.08
N ILE A 691 10.54 -26.99 4.63
CA ILE A 691 11.84 -27.23 4.00
C ILE A 691 11.92 -28.60 3.31
N LYS A 692 11.31 -29.67 3.87
CA LYS A 692 11.26 -31.01 3.23
C LYS A 692 10.47 -31.04 1.91
N THR A 693 9.73 -29.98 1.60
CA THR A 693 8.91 -29.84 0.39
C THR A 693 9.42 -28.75 -0.56
N LEU A 694 10.66 -28.28 -0.35
CA LEU A 694 11.32 -27.45 -1.37
C LEU A 694 11.30 -28.22 -2.69
N ARG A 695 10.82 -27.55 -3.75
CA ARG A 695 10.79 -28.16 -5.07
C ARG A 695 12.20 -28.22 -5.64
N PRO A 696 12.48 -29.16 -6.55
CA PRO A 696 13.74 -29.18 -7.28
C PRO A 696 14.08 -27.81 -7.88
N ARG A 697 15.37 -27.49 -7.94
CA ARG A 697 15.91 -26.20 -8.43
C ARG A 697 15.45 -24.97 -7.63
N THR A 698 15.33 -25.10 -6.31
CA THR A 698 15.03 -23.95 -5.43
C THR A 698 16.06 -23.82 -4.32
N TYR A 699 16.16 -22.62 -3.74
CA TYR A 699 17.03 -22.38 -2.59
C TYR A 699 16.41 -21.40 -1.60
N VAL A 700 16.92 -21.44 -0.38
CA VAL A 700 16.65 -20.48 0.68
C VAL A 700 17.97 -19.99 1.26
N ALA A 701 18.18 -18.68 1.24
CA ALA A 701 19.34 -18.02 1.84
C ALA A 701 18.88 -17.08 2.96
N ILE A 702 19.58 -17.13 4.10
CA ILE A 702 19.46 -16.14 5.18
C ILE A 702 20.67 -15.23 5.11
N MET A 703 20.44 -13.92 5.14
CA MET A 703 21.47 -12.90 5.02
C MET A 703 21.32 -11.87 6.14
N SER A 704 22.44 -11.37 6.65
CA SER A 704 22.47 -10.27 7.64
C SER A 704 22.42 -8.89 7.00
N SER A 705 22.72 -8.80 5.70
CA SER A 705 22.64 -7.57 4.90
C SER A 705 22.49 -7.94 3.44
N SER A 706 21.81 -7.11 2.66
CA SER A 706 21.66 -7.30 1.20
C SER A 706 21.27 -6.00 0.50
N SER A 707 21.74 -5.84 -0.75
CA SER A 707 21.28 -4.81 -1.69
C SER A 707 19.90 -5.11 -2.32
N LEU A 708 19.36 -6.33 -2.15
CA LEU A 708 18.04 -6.74 -2.65
C LEU A 708 16.89 -5.97 -2.01
N VAL A 709 17.10 -5.45 -0.80
CA VAL A 709 16.10 -4.71 -0.02
C VAL A 709 16.55 -3.25 0.08
N SER A 710 15.80 -2.33 -0.53
CA SER A 710 16.14 -0.91 -0.51
C SER A 710 16.03 -0.31 0.91
N MET A 711 17.05 0.43 1.34
CA MET A 711 17.12 0.99 2.71
C MET A 711 16.69 2.46 2.81
N GLY A 712 16.30 3.11 1.73
CA GLY A 712 15.97 4.54 1.74
C GLY A 712 17.15 5.50 2.00
N VAL A 713 18.28 5.01 2.53
CA VAL A 713 19.44 5.80 2.96
C VAL A 713 20.71 5.12 2.44
N ALA A 714 21.49 5.84 1.61
CA ALA A 714 22.62 5.27 0.89
C ALA A 714 23.77 4.72 1.78
N LYS A 715 23.91 5.21 3.02
CA LYS A 715 24.98 4.82 3.95
C LYS A 715 24.46 4.45 5.34
N ALA A 716 23.25 3.85 5.41
CA ALA A 716 22.76 3.34 6.69
C ALA A 716 23.60 2.13 7.13
N LYS A 717 23.92 2.09 8.43
CA LYS A 717 24.58 0.93 9.05
C LYS A 717 23.51 -0.10 9.35
N ASP A 718 23.62 -1.26 8.72
CA ASP A 718 22.76 -2.39 9.02
C ASP A 718 23.16 -3.02 10.37
N ARG A 719 22.18 -3.28 11.23
CA ARG A 719 22.37 -3.93 12.53
C ARG A 719 21.20 -4.87 12.85
N ASP A 720 21.54 -6.11 13.22
CA ASP A 720 20.59 -7.15 13.63
C ASP A 720 19.48 -7.42 12.60
N SER A 721 19.77 -7.20 11.30
CA SER A 721 18.83 -7.50 10.23
C SER A 721 18.84 -8.96 9.83
N VAL A 722 17.69 -9.39 9.34
CA VAL A 722 17.48 -10.71 8.75
C VAL A 722 16.71 -10.56 7.47
N ILE A 723 17.31 -11.08 6.40
CA ILE A 723 16.75 -11.09 5.06
C ILE A 723 16.69 -12.55 4.63
N VAL A 724 15.49 -13.05 4.44
CA VAL A 724 15.23 -14.40 3.93
C VAL A 724 14.97 -14.29 2.44
N VAL A 725 15.84 -14.89 1.64
CA VAL A 725 15.70 -14.96 0.18
C VAL A 725 15.27 -16.37 -0.18
N ARG A 726 14.12 -16.49 -0.84
CA ARG A 726 13.69 -17.74 -1.48
C ARG A 726 13.82 -17.58 -2.98
N GLY A 727 14.71 -18.37 -3.57
CA GLY A 727 15.02 -18.28 -4.99
C GLY A 727 14.76 -19.56 -5.76
N ARG A 728 14.67 -19.43 -7.09
CA ARG A 728 14.72 -20.50 -8.07
C ARG A 728 15.94 -20.30 -8.96
N TRP A 729 16.63 -21.38 -9.32
CA TRP A 729 17.82 -21.36 -10.16
C TRP A 729 17.69 -22.19 -11.44
#